data_AF-A0A933PD98-F1
#
_entry.id   AF-A0A933PD98-F1
#
_cell.length_a   1.000
_cell.length_b   1.000
_cell.length_c   1.000
_cell.angle_alpha   90.00
_cell.angle_beta   90.00
_cell.angle_gamma   90.00
#
_symmetry.space_group_name_H-M   'P 1'
#
loop_
_entity.id
_entity.type
_entity.pdbx_description
1 polymer ?
#
loop_
_entity_poly.entity_id
_entity_poly.type
_entity_poly.pdbx_seq_one_letter_code
_entity_poly.pdbx_strand_id
1 'polypeptide(L)'
;MSEAVDTGIAPIVPGPEGTNGAKPGKSGARGVPRPPAEPEQAEPTTTEPTDPAQPWRTLRRQAERRRYLTILTPRRVGKEKPRRPSPSAGVGRDAHHLLRPPAEMTRTASNFPDPEHVRQYLRHSCDLTMSGGLAASVVYPLGVCALAEHYVIRRVGGSSVAAVSAAAAAAAEIGRAAPDPTGERDPLSVAPGFAGLAEMVGWLAGQDVAHQDAMSLAAGLTPLDEGPEQWRLARLLRPAGKTRTLYRLFTAVQRLRAAAPDERRPLRRRVALAVLAGFTGTSRVATATAWAGSLAGWALVTAALVRSDLALPLALVASFVFAVTAALAAAGLSALVAVLTLRDLVTRRAPALGFGLVPGTAVEWTSRRRRRRRVAQRLDDLAGVPAADGVPALSTWLADRLDDLAGIPDQRQETRDLFDPAGQRHDGGIGGDADAGRPALTFGDLWLGRVGPRLQGDEETLRRAAADPEHRVVDLLLTTTNVSQHRPYRFPLPVAAELERRGLTPLLFCRMCLEAVLPVRVVAHLVQASPALEPDHTCPRHEGSQLHELPDPWDVPVALAVRMSMAVPGLLAAVPLATVEADRDRPGEGSVHLHWFADGDLSAGMPVGAFDTLLPRWPTFGFHVRPDAATARTADEAPTAGPGWVLPEQDAVRRAVHWQDVPTLGAFARMLLGTARSWGDASVTDLPGFRGRVAQVSAGDRGDGPDPVPFVRQRTLLSLALRGFAAGEAMRLRFTGSDDGVSGQSQTDRYRWIRLRTALREYRGMSLSIGARLPLYSDLAAGYRVPEALAGWFPEGFEAGSRDPSWPEAAATITHLRALSAGGVLDWDAELGAPPVDPDLRLSPPI
;
A
#
# COMPACT_ATOMS: atom_id res chain seq x y z
N MET A 1 59.39 20.50 -28.16
CA MET A 1 60.82 20.83 -28.08
C MET A 1 61.35 20.28 -26.78
N SER A 2 62.35 19.39 -26.91
CA SER A 2 63.40 18.92 -25.99
C SER A 2 63.22 18.92 -24.47
N GLU A 3 63.49 17.72 -23.92
CA GLU A 3 64.50 17.40 -22.88
C GLU A 3 64.36 18.04 -21.48
N ALA A 4 64.83 17.48 -20.39
CA ALA A 4 65.28 16.18 -19.91
C ALA A 4 65.75 16.50 -18.47
N VAL A 5 65.76 15.52 -17.56
CA VAL A 5 66.92 15.16 -16.72
C VAL A 5 66.45 14.29 -15.55
N ASP A 6 67.20 13.20 -15.48
CA ASP A 6 67.20 12.01 -14.65
C ASP A 6 67.89 12.28 -13.29
N THR A 7 67.65 11.41 -12.31
CA THR A 7 68.67 10.91 -11.36
C THR A 7 68.10 9.75 -10.54
N GLY A 8 68.21 8.56 -11.11
CA GLY A 8 68.82 7.35 -10.54
C GLY A 8 68.72 7.02 -9.04
N ILE A 9 68.29 5.79 -8.73
CA ILE A 9 69.17 4.62 -8.46
C ILE A 9 68.29 3.47 -7.88
N ALA A 10 68.34 2.30 -8.55
CA ALA A 10 67.79 1.01 -8.13
C ALA A 10 68.92 0.14 -7.48
N PRO A 11 68.83 -1.21 -7.30
CA PRO A 11 67.73 -2.18 -7.36
C PRO A 11 67.78 -3.24 -6.23
N ILE A 12 66.93 -4.29 -6.27
CA ILE A 12 67.34 -5.72 -6.36
C ILE A 12 66.08 -6.63 -6.31
N VAL A 13 65.93 -7.44 -7.37
CA VAL A 13 65.05 -8.62 -7.51
C VAL A 13 65.95 -9.86 -7.34
N PRO A 14 65.47 -11.09 -7.04
CA PRO A 14 64.91 -11.96 -8.09
C PRO A 14 63.78 -12.92 -7.63
N GLY A 15 62.89 -13.34 -8.56
CA GLY A 15 62.18 -14.64 -8.49
C GLY A 15 63.08 -15.77 -9.04
N PRO A 16 62.57 -16.85 -9.67
CA PRO A 16 61.27 -17.53 -9.61
C PRO A 16 61.41 -19.09 -9.60
N GLU A 17 60.31 -19.82 -9.90
CA GLU A 17 60.21 -21.21 -10.43
C GLU A 17 60.35 -22.45 -9.51
N GLY A 18 59.52 -23.48 -9.81
CA GLY A 18 59.76 -24.86 -9.36
C GLY A 18 58.53 -25.76 -9.28
N THR A 19 58.49 -26.80 -10.09
CA THR A 19 57.38 -27.70 -10.43
C THR A 19 57.36 -29.04 -9.67
N ASN A 20 56.23 -29.77 -9.82
CA ASN A 20 56.08 -31.24 -9.82
C ASN A 20 56.09 -32.07 -8.52
N GLY A 21 55.16 -33.04 -8.46
CA GLY A 21 55.53 -34.41 -8.05
C GLY A 21 54.65 -35.15 -7.03
N ALA A 22 53.64 -35.87 -7.52
CA ALA A 22 53.26 -37.27 -7.22
C ALA A 22 53.19 -37.83 -5.76
N LYS A 23 52.07 -38.52 -5.48
CA LYS A 23 51.81 -39.49 -4.40
C LYS A 23 52.74 -40.73 -4.48
N PRO A 24 52.89 -41.52 -3.39
CA PRO A 24 52.10 -42.76 -3.29
C PRO A 24 51.71 -43.25 -1.86
N GLY A 25 50.57 -43.97 -1.78
CA GLY A 25 50.45 -45.32 -1.21
C GLY A 25 50.72 -45.66 0.27
N LYS A 26 49.61 -45.89 1.01
CA LYS A 26 49.29 -47.01 1.95
C LYS A 26 50.39 -47.64 2.83
N SER A 27 50.16 -47.71 4.16
CA SER A 27 49.86 -48.97 4.90
C SER A 27 49.92 -48.78 6.43
N GLY A 28 49.24 -49.67 7.17
CA GLY A 28 49.67 -50.09 8.51
C GLY A 28 48.87 -49.55 9.69
N ALA A 29 48.25 -50.45 10.44
CA ALA A 29 47.29 -50.19 11.50
C ALA A 29 47.86 -50.33 12.92
N ARG A 30 47.09 -49.77 13.87
CA ARG A 30 46.94 -50.05 15.33
C ARG A 30 47.90 -49.36 16.31
N GLY A 31 47.30 -48.65 17.28
CA GLY A 31 47.94 -48.34 18.56
C GLY A 31 47.33 -47.27 19.50
N VAL A 32 46.06 -47.41 19.92
CA VAL A 32 45.51 -46.99 21.25
C VAL A 32 45.51 -45.45 21.58
N PRO A 33 44.89 -45.00 22.69
CA PRO A 33 43.53 -44.47 22.82
C PRO A 33 43.45 -42.92 22.81
N ARG A 34 42.25 -42.41 22.51
CA ARG A 34 41.91 -40.97 22.51
C ARG A 34 41.75 -40.46 23.96
N PRO A 35 42.51 -39.45 24.43
CA PRO A 35 42.21 -38.74 25.67
C PRO A 35 40.99 -37.81 25.50
N PRO A 36 40.29 -37.46 26.59
CA PRO A 36 38.99 -36.81 26.55
C PRO A 36 39.09 -35.39 25.98
N ALA A 37 38.05 -34.99 25.24
CA ALA A 37 37.90 -33.64 24.73
C ALA A 37 37.92 -32.65 25.91
N GLU A 38 38.85 -31.70 25.86
CA GLU A 38 38.78 -30.49 26.64
C GLU A 38 37.46 -29.77 26.34
N PRO A 39 36.80 -29.18 27.36
CA PRO A 39 35.56 -28.46 27.15
C PRO A 39 35.84 -27.28 26.23
N GLU A 40 35.15 -27.28 25.08
CA GLU A 40 35.04 -26.16 24.16
C GLU A 40 34.69 -24.92 24.99
N GLN A 41 35.69 -24.04 25.13
CA GLN A 41 35.58 -22.82 25.89
C GLN A 41 34.38 -22.04 25.37
N ALA A 42 33.37 -21.89 26.23
CA ALA A 42 32.27 -20.98 26.01
C ALA A 42 32.86 -19.59 25.70
N GLU A 43 32.68 -19.12 24.48
CA GLU A 43 32.93 -17.72 24.13
C GLU A 43 32.17 -16.84 25.14
N PRO A 44 32.85 -15.91 25.82
CA PRO A 44 32.24 -15.11 26.85
C PRO A 44 31.16 -14.23 26.23
N THR A 45 29.99 -14.25 26.86
CA THR A 45 28.93 -13.25 26.70
C THR A 45 29.47 -11.87 27.05
N THR A 46 30.07 -11.18 26.09
CA THR A 46 30.29 -9.73 26.17
C THR A 46 29.02 -9.05 25.70
N THR A 47 28.20 -8.61 26.65
CA THR A 47 27.39 -7.40 26.49
C THR A 47 28.37 -6.26 26.21
N GLU A 48 28.69 -6.02 24.94
CA GLU A 48 29.37 -4.80 24.52
C GLU A 48 28.50 -3.61 24.97
N PRO A 49 29.09 -2.59 25.63
CA PRO A 49 28.39 -1.34 25.88
C PRO A 49 27.90 -0.75 24.56
N THR A 50 26.72 -0.13 24.56
CA THR A 50 26.21 0.71 23.48
C THR A 50 27.31 1.64 23.02
N ASP A 51 27.92 1.41 21.85
CA ASP A 51 28.98 2.28 21.33
C ASP A 51 28.37 3.65 21.01
N PRO A 52 28.64 4.71 21.81
CA PRO A 52 28.07 6.03 21.57
C PRO A 52 28.58 6.67 20.27
N ALA A 53 29.66 6.14 19.67
CA ALA A 53 30.23 6.66 18.44
C ALA A 53 29.48 6.20 17.17
N GLN A 54 28.72 5.11 17.21
CA GLN A 54 27.91 4.64 16.06
C GLN A 54 26.51 4.16 16.49
N PRO A 55 25.66 5.08 16.97
CA PRO A 55 24.34 4.77 17.54
C PRO A 55 23.43 4.02 16.55
N TRP A 56 23.60 4.24 15.24
CA TRP A 56 22.91 3.49 14.19
C TRP A 56 23.14 1.96 14.25
N ARG A 57 24.31 1.49 14.73
CA ARG A 57 24.61 0.05 14.83
C ARG A 57 23.68 -0.64 15.82
N THR A 58 23.28 0.05 16.87
CA THR A 58 22.33 -0.46 17.87
C THR A 58 20.95 -0.66 17.25
N LEU A 59 20.46 0.32 16.47
CA LEU A 59 19.21 0.19 15.71
C LEU A 59 19.28 -0.91 14.65
N ARG A 60 20.43 -1.07 13.98
CA ARG A 60 20.63 -2.16 12.99
C ARG A 60 20.67 -3.54 13.62
N ARG A 61 21.26 -3.71 14.81
CA ARG A 61 21.31 -5.02 15.51
C ARG A 61 19.90 -5.52 15.87
N GLN A 62 18.97 -4.61 16.19
CA GLN A 62 17.55 -4.98 16.40
C GLN A 62 16.86 -5.41 15.09
N ALA A 63 17.33 -4.88 13.96
CA ALA A 63 16.81 -5.07 12.61
C ALA A 63 17.64 -6.05 11.76
N GLU A 64 18.14 -7.15 12.36
CA GLU A 64 19.04 -8.07 11.65
C GLU A 64 18.39 -8.72 10.43
N ARG A 65 19.05 -8.57 9.28
CA ARG A 65 18.75 -9.22 7.98
C ARG A 65 18.41 -10.71 8.08
N ARG A 66 19.06 -11.41 9.03
CA ARG A 66 18.79 -12.83 9.31
C ARG A 66 17.37 -13.03 9.83
N ARG A 67 16.78 -12.16 10.63
CA ARG A 67 15.39 -12.29 11.11
C ARG A 67 14.39 -12.29 9.95
N TYR A 68 14.48 -11.35 9.02
CA TYR A 68 13.53 -11.20 7.91
C TYR A 68 13.58 -12.34 6.89
N LEU A 69 14.79 -12.76 6.51
CA LEU A 69 15.00 -13.83 5.54
C LEU A 69 14.90 -15.23 6.17
N THR A 70 15.08 -15.37 7.48
CA THR A 70 14.87 -16.66 8.18
C THR A 70 13.40 -17.03 8.29
N ILE A 71 12.48 -16.05 8.25
CA ILE A 71 11.03 -16.30 8.15
C ILE A 71 10.66 -16.88 6.77
N LEU A 72 11.44 -16.55 5.73
CA LEU A 72 11.23 -17.02 4.36
C LEU A 72 12.09 -18.24 3.99
N THR A 73 13.07 -18.61 4.82
CA THR A 73 13.88 -19.81 4.60
C THR A 73 13.38 -20.96 5.49
N PRO A 74 13.22 -22.16 4.92
CA PRO A 74 12.77 -23.33 5.67
C PRO A 74 13.81 -23.68 6.75
N ARG A 75 13.40 -23.67 8.02
CA ARG A 75 14.26 -24.07 9.15
C ARG A 75 14.75 -25.51 8.97
N ARG A 76 16.07 -25.74 9.03
CA ARG A 76 16.62 -27.08 9.32
C ARG A 76 16.28 -27.44 10.76
N VAL A 77 15.49 -28.49 10.96
CA VAL A 77 15.28 -29.06 12.29
C VAL A 77 16.56 -29.78 12.69
N GLY A 78 17.28 -29.24 13.68
CA GLY A 78 18.42 -29.91 14.29
C GLY A 78 19.52 -28.94 14.72
N LYS A 79 19.52 -28.63 16.02
CA LYS A 79 20.58 -27.93 16.78
C LYS A 79 20.87 -26.48 16.37
N GLU A 80 19.96 -25.59 16.75
CA GLU A 80 20.22 -24.38 17.55
C GLU A 80 18.96 -23.50 17.51
N LYS A 81 18.38 -23.21 18.68
CA LYS A 81 17.40 -22.12 18.77
C LYS A 81 18.17 -20.85 18.38
N PRO A 82 17.77 -20.09 17.35
CA PRO A 82 18.42 -18.82 17.07
C PRO A 82 18.35 -18.00 18.35
N ARG A 83 19.51 -17.55 18.85
CA ARG A 83 19.60 -16.69 20.03
C ARG A 83 18.69 -15.48 19.79
N ARG A 84 17.51 -15.47 20.42
CA ARG A 84 16.67 -14.28 20.47
C ARG A 84 17.48 -13.23 21.25
N PRO A 85 17.69 -12.01 20.73
CA PRO A 85 18.21 -10.93 21.56
C PRO A 85 17.32 -10.80 22.80
N SER A 86 17.91 -10.43 23.93
CA SER A 86 17.20 -10.30 25.19
C SER A 86 15.96 -9.41 25.01
N PRO A 87 14.75 -9.84 25.42
CA PRO A 87 13.52 -9.04 25.35
C PRO A 87 13.62 -7.73 26.16
N SER A 88 14.65 -7.56 26.99
CA SER A 88 14.86 -6.40 27.86
C SER A 88 15.55 -5.20 27.19
N ALA A 89 15.95 -5.27 25.91
CA ALA A 89 16.83 -4.28 25.28
C ALA A 89 16.15 -3.43 24.18
N GLY A 90 14.90 -3.02 24.38
CA GLY A 90 14.30 -1.95 23.57
C GLY A 90 15.03 -0.63 23.85
N VAL A 91 15.45 0.10 22.82
CA VAL A 91 16.03 1.44 23.02
C VAL A 91 14.87 2.41 23.08
N GLY A 92 14.66 3.07 24.22
CA GLY A 92 13.65 4.12 24.32
C GLY A 92 13.87 5.16 23.23
N ARG A 93 12.83 5.52 22.46
CA ARG A 93 12.97 6.44 21.31
C ARG A 93 13.52 7.80 21.73
N ASP A 94 13.17 8.24 22.94
CA ASP A 94 13.70 9.46 23.55
C ASP A 94 15.22 9.42 23.78
N ALA A 95 15.80 8.23 23.95
CA ALA A 95 17.23 8.07 24.18
C ALA A 95 18.07 8.15 22.89
N HIS A 96 17.45 8.21 21.70
CA HIS A 96 18.17 8.08 20.43
C HIS A 96 17.84 9.21 19.45
N HIS A 97 18.83 10.04 19.08
CA HIS A 97 18.63 11.19 18.19
C HIS A 97 18.03 10.81 16.81
N LEU A 98 18.39 9.65 16.23
CA LEU A 98 17.75 9.16 15.00
C LEU A 98 16.26 8.82 15.15
N LEU A 99 15.68 8.73 16.35
CA LEU A 99 14.25 8.42 16.53
C LEU A 99 13.41 9.65 16.94
N ARG A 100 14.05 10.83 17.02
CA ARG A 100 13.44 12.13 17.26
C ARG A 100 12.81 12.73 15.97
N PRO A 101 11.89 13.70 16.09
CA PRO A 101 11.31 14.39 14.93
C PRO A 101 12.32 15.29 14.21
N PRO A 102 12.13 15.57 12.90
CA PRO A 102 13.02 16.43 12.11
C PRO A 102 13.26 17.84 12.65
N ALA A 103 12.27 18.45 13.30
CA ALA A 103 12.36 19.79 13.86
C ALA A 103 13.49 19.91 14.90
N GLU A 104 13.76 18.86 15.68
CA GLU A 104 14.86 18.86 16.67
C GLU A 104 16.25 18.88 16.01
N MET A 105 16.36 18.41 14.77
CA MET A 105 17.61 18.40 14.00
C MET A 105 17.77 19.64 13.12
N THR A 106 16.78 20.53 13.14
CA THR A 106 16.79 21.77 12.38
C THR A 106 17.33 22.89 13.26
N ARG A 107 18.38 23.57 12.79
CA ARG A 107 18.97 24.71 13.49
C ARG A 107 18.02 25.90 13.42
N THR A 108 17.62 26.41 14.58
CA THR A 108 16.80 27.62 14.70
C THR A 108 17.49 28.62 15.63
N ALA A 109 16.91 29.80 15.84
CA ALA A 109 17.46 30.78 16.78
C ALA A 109 17.54 30.26 18.23
N SER A 110 16.67 29.30 18.58
CA SER A 110 16.57 28.69 19.91
C SER A 110 17.06 27.24 19.99
N ASN A 111 17.32 26.57 18.86
CA ASN A 111 17.75 25.17 18.79
C ASN A 111 19.10 25.02 18.06
N PHE A 112 20.08 24.44 18.75
CA PHE A 112 21.44 24.22 18.25
C PHE A 112 21.82 22.73 18.36
N PRO A 113 21.34 21.87 17.44
CA PRO A 113 21.66 20.45 17.48
C PRO A 113 23.15 20.20 17.18
N ASP A 114 23.69 19.13 17.76
CA ASP A 114 25.05 18.67 17.50
C ASP A 114 25.24 18.41 15.98
N PRO A 115 26.23 19.04 15.32
CA PRO A 115 26.51 18.83 13.92
C PRO A 115 26.68 17.36 13.51
N GLU A 116 27.24 16.51 14.37
CA GLU A 116 27.42 15.09 14.05
C GLU A 116 26.09 14.32 14.10
N HIS A 117 25.22 14.62 15.07
CA HIS A 117 23.87 14.08 15.11
C HIS A 117 23.08 14.49 13.86
N VAL A 118 23.19 15.74 13.41
CA VAL A 118 22.54 16.20 12.17
C VAL A 118 23.06 15.42 10.96
N ARG A 119 24.38 15.22 10.84
CA ARG A 119 24.97 14.44 9.73
C ARG A 119 24.47 13.00 9.73
N GLN A 120 24.47 12.34 10.89
CA GLN A 120 23.97 10.97 11.03
C GLN A 120 22.48 10.89 10.71
N TYR A 121 21.70 11.86 11.18
CA TYR A 121 20.27 11.96 10.89
C TYR A 121 20.00 12.09 9.39
N LEU A 122 20.72 12.98 8.69
CA LEU A 122 20.58 13.16 7.24
C LEU A 122 21.08 11.96 6.42
N ARG A 123 22.04 11.19 6.94
CA ARG A 123 22.58 9.99 6.29
C ARG A 123 21.65 8.78 6.43
N HIS A 124 20.99 8.65 7.57
CA HIS A 124 20.18 7.49 7.94
C HIS A 124 18.68 7.74 7.92
N SER A 125 18.20 8.84 7.33
CA SER A 125 16.76 9.09 7.14
C SER A 125 16.38 8.86 5.68
N CYS A 126 15.14 8.45 5.44
CA CYS A 126 14.56 8.45 4.10
C CYS A 126 13.06 8.73 4.14
N ASP A 127 12.53 9.17 3.00
CA ASP A 127 11.10 9.20 2.73
C ASP A 127 10.75 8.05 1.80
N LEU A 128 9.49 7.59 1.85
CA LEU A 128 9.04 6.45 1.08
C LEU A 128 7.66 6.70 0.48
N THR A 129 7.53 6.58 -0.82
CA THR A 129 6.24 6.66 -1.54
C THR A 129 5.93 5.35 -2.24
N MET A 130 4.68 4.92 -2.15
CA MET A 130 4.23 3.65 -2.70
C MET A 130 2.91 3.85 -3.43
N SER A 131 2.81 3.35 -4.65
CA SER A 131 1.58 3.37 -5.43
C SER A 131 1.42 2.09 -6.23
N GLY A 132 0.22 1.80 -6.70
CA GLY A 132 -0.02 0.67 -7.60
C GLY A 132 -1.14 -0.23 -7.14
N GLY A 133 -1.52 -1.13 -8.05
CA GLY A 133 -2.68 -2.01 -7.89
C GLY A 133 -2.50 -3.09 -6.81
N LEU A 134 -3.47 -4.01 -6.73
CA LEU A 134 -3.61 -4.97 -5.63
C LEU A 134 -2.33 -5.75 -5.23
N ALA A 135 -1.41 -6.01 -6.17
CA ALA A 135 -0.14 -6.68 -5.91
C ALA A 135 0.85 -5.86 -5.03
N ALA A 136 0.67 -4.55 -4.93
CA ALA A 136 1.47 -3.64 -4.10
C ALA A 136 1.54 -4.06 -2.62
N SER A 137 0.43 -4.59 -2.08
CA SER A 137 0.33 -5.08 -0.70
C SER A 137 1.26 -6.25 -0.39
N VAL A 138 1.70 -6.98 -1.40
CA VAL A 138 2.60 -8.15 -1.28
C VAL A 138 4.04 -7.78 -1.61
N VAL A 139 4.25 -6.96 -2.63
CA VAL A 139 5.58 -6.62 -3.15
C VAL A 139 6.34 -5.73 -2.17
N TYR A 140 5.71 -4.66 -1.68
CA TYR A 140 6.42 -3.59 -0.98
C TYR A 140 6.95 -3.94 0.41
N PRO A 141 6.23 -4.70 1.27
CA PRO A 141 6.66 -4.91 2.66
C PRO A 141 8.11 -5.39 2.82
N LEU A 142 8.56 -6.36 2.02
CA LEU A 142 9.95 -6.83 2.09
C LEU A 142 10.95 -5.84 1.49
N GLY A 143 10.55 -5.07 0.47
CA GLY A 143 11.35 -3.95 -0.05
C GLY A 143 11.57 -2.87 1.01
N VAL A 144 10.54 -2.57 1.81
CA VAL A 144 10.66 -1.68 2.98
C VAL A 144 11.61 -2.26 4.01
N CYS A 145 11.52 -3.57 4.32
CA CYS A 145 12.46 -4.22 5.24
C CYS A 145 13.92 -4.07 4.77
N ALA A 146 14.18 -4.18 3.46
CA ALA A 146 15.52 -4.00 2.89
C ALA A 146 16.04 -2.56 3.05
N LEU A 147 15.18 -1.54 2.89
CA LEU A 147 15.54 -0.14 3.15
C LEU A 147 15.78 0.14 4.64
N ALA A 148 14.96 -0.46 5.51
CA ALA A 148 15.03 -0.29 6.96
C ALA A 148 16.34 -0.81 7.60
N GLU A 149 17.13 -1.60 6.86
CA GLU A 149 18.48 -2.03 7.28
C GLU A 149 19.48 -0.87 7.43
N HIS A 150 19.22 0.26 6.77
CA HIS A 150 20.10 1.45 6.81
C HIS A 150 19.37 2.76 7.10
N TYR A 151 18.07 2.84 6.79
CA TYR A 151 17.28 4.06 6.94
C TYR A 151 16.21 3.93 8.03
N VAL A 152 15.97 5.04 8.73
CA VAL A 152 14.79 5.36 9.53
C VAL A 152 13.81 6.08 8.61
N ILE A 153 12.62 5.53 8.48
CA ILE A 153 11.62 6.06 7.57
C ILE A 153 10.90 7.23 8.25
N ARG A 154 10.98 8.43 7.67
CA ARG A 154 10.40 9.65 8.26
C ARG A 154 9.00 9.90 7.76
N ARG A 155 8.83 9.84 6.45
CA ARG A 155 7.56 10.11 5.82
C ARG A 155 7.21 8.94 4.91
N VAL A 156 5.98 8.45 5.01
CA VAL A 156 5.47 7.32 4.22
C VAL A 156 4.20 7.69 3.49
N GLY A 157 4.18 7.56 2.17
CA GLY A 157 3.07 7.87 1.29
C GLY A 157 2.47 6.63 0.66
N GLY A 158 1.15 6.50 0.71
CA GLY A 158 0.43 5.40 0.08
C GLY A 158 -0.89 5.82 -0.55
N SER A 159 -1.22 5.20 -1.68
CA SER A 159 -2.51 5.33 -2.36
C SER A 159 -3.10 3.94 -2.65
N SER A 160 -4.42 3.85 -2.79
CA SER A 160 -5.09 2.57 -3.07
C SER A 160 -4.69 1.48 -2.06
N VAL A 161 -4.39 0.27 -2.55
CA VAL A 161 -3.94 -0.90 -1.82
C VAL A 161 -2.51 -0.74 -1.30
N ALA A 162 -1.70 0.14 -1.93
CA ALA A 162 -0.38 0.48 -1.41
C ALA A 162 -0.45 1.23 -0.06
N ALA A 163 -1.60 1.83 0.28
CA ALA A 163 -1.84 2.39 1.61
C ALA A 163 -1.73 1.36 2.74
N VAL A 164 -2.02 0.08 2.47
CA VAL A 164 -1.80 -1.00 3.43
C VAL A 164 -0.32 -1.15 3.74
N SER A 165 0.53 -1.22 2.71
CA SER A 165 1.99 -1.30 2.88
C SER A 165 2.57 -0.03 3.51
N ALA A 166 2.03 1.15 3.18
CA ALA A 166 2.43 2.42 3.77
C ALA A 166 2.13 2.50 5.26
N ALA A 167 0.90 2.18 5.67
CA ALA A 167 0.53 2.14 7.07
C ALA A 167 1.28 1.05 7.84
N ALA A 168 1.49 -0.12 7.24
CA ALA A 168 2.26 -1.20 7.84
C ALA A 168 3.74 -0.81 8.03
N ALA A 169 4.34 -0.08 7.08
CA ALA A 169 5.68 0.48 7.21
C ALA A 169 5.77 1.53 8.33
N ALA A 170 4.79 2.44 8.42
CA ALA A 170 4.73 3.44 9.48
C ALA A 170 4.55 2.79 10.87
N ALA A 171 3.65 1.81 10.98
CA ALA A 171 3.47 1.03 12.21
C ALA A 171 4.74 0.26 12.58
N ALA A 172 5.40 -0.40 11.62
CA ALA A 172 6.65 -1.11 11.84
C ALA A 172 7.81 -0.18 12.24
N GLU A 173 7.85 1.05 11.74
CA GLU A 173 8.85 2.04 12.15
C GLU A 173 8.67 2.44 13.63
N ILE A 174 7.43 2.47 14.12
CA ILE A 174 7.14 2.72 15.54
C ILE A 174 7.45 1.49 16.39
N GLY A 175 7.04 0.31 15.94
CA GLY A 175 7.37 -0.94 16.61
C GLY A 175 8.84 -1.36 16.49
N ARG A 176 9.68 -0.64 15.73
CA ARG A 176 11.10 -0.96 15.53
C ARG A 176 11.85 -1.18 16.85
N ALA A 177 11.56 -0.36 17.86
CA ALA A 177 12.21 -0.40 19.17
C ALA A 177 11.39 -1.15 20.23
N ALA A 178 10.22 -1.67 19.87
CA ALA A 178 9.36 -2.40 20.80
C ALA A 178 9.96 -3.78 21.11
N PRO A 179 9.91 -4.23 22.37
CA PRO A 179 10.39 -5.54 22.74
C PRO A 179 9.52 -6.64 22.11
N ASP A 180 10.13 -7.77 21.79
CA ASP A 180 9.37 -8.96 21.41
C ASP A 180 8.47 -9.39 22.57
N PRO A 181 7.14 -9.55 22.39
CA PRO A 181 6.26 -9.96 23.47
C PRO A 181 6.70 -11.30 24.07
N THR A 182 6.80 -11.33 25.41
CA THR A 182 7.21 -12.49 26.21
C THR A 182 5.98 -13.36 26.50
N GLY A 183 5.82 -14.49 25.79
CA GLY A 183 4.70 -15.41 26.04
C GLY A 183 4.35 -16.31 24.85
N GLU A 184 3.31 -17.14 25.01
CA GLU A 184 2.68 -17.89 23.92
C GLU A 184 1.87 -16.90 23.05
N ARG A 185 2.25 -16.79 21.77
CA ARG A 185 1.62 -15.84 20.83
C ARG A 185 0.40 -16.49 20.18
N ASP A 186 -0.65 -15.71 19.95
CA ASP A 186 -1.73 -16.12 19.05
C ASP A 186 -1.11 -16.47 17.68
N PRO A 187 -1.41 -17.64 17.08
CA PRO A 187 -0.94 -18.03 15.75
C PRO A 187 -1.21 -16.99 14.66
N LEU A 188 -2.19 -16.11 14.84
CA LEU A 188 -2.50 -15.03 13.91
C LEU A 188 -1.71 -13.74 14.17
N SER A 189 -1.14 -13.55 15.36
CA SER A 189 -0.39 -12.33 15.71
C SER A 189 1.01 -12.30 15.08
N VAL A 190 1.52 -11.11 14.78
CA VAL A 190 2.89 -10.91 14.26
C VAL A 190 3.77 -10.19 15.28
N ALA A 191 5.08 -10.36 15.17
CA ALA A 191 6.04 -9.59 15.97
C ALA A 191 5.89 -8.07 15.75
N PRO A 192 6.31 -7.22 16.69
CA PRO A 192 6.39 -5.80 16.42
C PRO A 192 7.50 -5.47 15.40
N GLY A 193 7.38 -4.31 14.77
CA GLY A 193 8.39 -3.76 13.87
C GLY A 193 8.53 -4.48 12.53
N PHE A 194 9.68 -4.30 11.88
CA PHE A 194 9.95 -4.88 10.55
C PHE A 194 10.01 -6.42 10.54
N ALA A 195 10.23 -7.05 11.70
CA ALA A 195 10.18 -8.50 11.82
C ALA A 195 8.76 -9.01 11.58
N GLY A 196 7.77 -8.38 12.23
CA GLY A 196 6.36 -8.67 11.97
C GLY A 196 5.92 -8.34 10.57
N LEU A 197 6.52 -7.32 9.96
CA LEU A 197 6.20 -6.95 8.58
C LEU A 197 6.56 -8.09 7.61
N ALA A 198 7.69 -8.78 7.85
CA ALA A 198 8.07 -9.99 7.12
C ALA A 198 7.19 -11.20 7.48
N GLU A 199 6.85 -11.40 8.76
CA GLU A 199 5.91 -12.46 9.20
C GLU A 199 4.52 -12.31 8.56
N MET A 200 4.03 -11.08 8.42
CA MET A 200 2.76 -10.76 7.76
C MET A 200 2.75 -11.25 6.30
N VAL A 201 3.86 -11.08 5.57
CA VAL A 201 4.01 -11.58 4.19
C VAL A 201 4.06 -13.11 4.17
N GLY A 202 4.82 -13.73 5.08
CA GLY A 202 4.87 -15.19 5.22
C GLY A 202 3.50 -15.78 5.55
N TRP A 203 2.72 -15.10 6.40
CA TRP A 203 1.35 -15.45 6.70
C TRP A 203 0.47 -15.31 5.46
N LEU A 204 0.53 -14.20 4.70
CA LEU A 204 -0.24 -14.06 3.45
C LEU A 204 0.10 -15.15 2.43
N ALA A 205 1.34 -15.63 2.43
CA ALA A 205 1.80 -16.71 1.57
C ALA A 205 1.23 -18.09 1.93
N GLY A 206 0.62 -18.29 3.12
CA GLY A 206 0.14 -19.61 3.55
C GLY A 206 1.24 -20.51 4.12
N GLN A 207 2.24 -19.92 4.79
CA GLN A 207 3.18 -20.69 5.61
C GLN A 207 2.57 -20.84 7.01
N ASP A 208 1.93 -21.97 7.29
CA ASP A 208 1.67 -22.36 8.68
C ASP A 208 3.01 -22.62 9.39
N VAL A 209 3.12 -22.11 10.62
CA VAL A 209 4.33 -22.23 11.46
C VAL A 209 4.48 -23.65 12.05
N ALA A 210 4.21 -24.69 11.26
CA ALA A 210 4.49 -26.08 11.59
C ALA A 210 5.68 -26.60 10.76
N HIS A 211 6.78 -26.92 11.44
CA HIS A 211 8.11 -27.27 10.92
C HIS A 211 8.22 -28.49 9.98
N GLN A 212 7.13 -29.11 9.54
CA GLN A 212 7.19 -30.47 8.98
C GLN A 212 7.31 -30.55 7.45
N ASP A 213 6.87 -29.55 6.67
CA ASP A 213 6.82 -29.68 5.19
C ASP A 213 7.90 -28.87 4.42
N ALA A 214 8.72 -28.11 5.13
CA ALA A 214 9.72 -27.20 4.56
C ALA A 214 10.87 -27.93 3.82
N MET A 215 11.10 -29.22 4.14
CA MET A 215 12.12 -30.07 3.50
C MET A 215 11.73 -30.52 2.08
N SER A 216 10.43 -30.65 1.78
CA SER A 216 9.98 -31.10 0.46
C SER A 216 10.01 -29.98 -0.59
N LEU A 217 9.86 -28.71 -0.16
CA LEU A 217 10.04 -27.51 -0.98
C LEU A 217 11.51 -27.32 -1.45
N ALA A 218 12.46 -27.49 -0.53
CA ALA A 218 13.88 -27.30 -0.81
C ALA A 218 14.49 -28.46 -1.64
N ALA A 219 13.89 -29.65 -1.56
CA ALA A 219 14.29 -30.82 -2.34
C ALA A 219 13.60 -30.89 -3.72
N GLY A 220 12.64 -30.01 -4.03
CA GLY A 220 11.87 -30.05 -5.27
C GLY A 220 10.93 -31.26 -5.38
N LEU A 221 10.56 -31.88 -4.26
CA LEU A 221 9.88 -33.18 -4.22
C LEU A 221 8.38 -33.10 -3.89
N THR A 222 7.83 -31.93 -3.56
CA THR A 222 6.36 -31.74 -3.45
C THR A 222 5.89 -30.55 -4.27
N PRO A 223 4.83 -30.69 -5.08
CA PRO A 223 4.22 -29.54 -5.72
C PRO A 223 3.72 -28.56 -4.64
N LEU A 224 4.16 -27.30 -4.75
CA LEU A 224 3.73 -26.15 -3.94
C LEU A 224 2.21 -25.85 -4.05
N ASP A 225 1.50 -26.59 -4.91
CA ASP A 225 0.23 -26.19 -5.50
C ASP A 225 -1.01 -26.89 -4.90
N GLU A 226 -0.93 -27.67 -3.81
CA GLU A 226 -2.10 -28.42 -3.30
C GLU A 226 -2.29 -28.42 -1.76
N GLY A 227 -2.17 -27.26 -1.09
CA GLY A 227 -2.45 -27.12 0.35
C GLY A 227 -3.84 -26.53 0.68
N PRO A 228 -4.49 -26.90 1.82
CA PRO A 228 -5.74 -26.29 2.30
C PRO A 228 -5.60 -24.80 2.70
N GLU A 229 -4.36 -24.33 2.77
CA GLU A 229 -3.90 -23.01 3.19
C GLU A 229 -3.84 -21.96 2.05
N GLN A 230 -4.14 -22.36 0.81
CA GLN A 230 -3.99 -21.46 -0.32
C GLN A 230 -4.98 -20.28 -0.33
N TRP A 231 -4.57 -19.19 -0.99
CA TRP A 231 -5.40 -18.02 -1.27
C TRP A 231 -5.84 -17.24 -0.02
N ARG A 232 -4.99 -17.15 1.02
CA ARG A 232 -5.29 -16.36 2.24
C ARG A 232 -5.75 -14.93 1.94
N LEU A 233 -5.17 -14.26 0.93
CA LEU A 233 -5.63 -12.96 0.45
C LEU A 233 -7.11 -12.97 0.00
N ALA A 234 -7.55 -13.98 -0.74
CA ALA A 234 -8.94 -14.14 -1.15
C ALA A 234 -9.86 -14.48 0.05
N ARG A 235 -9.35 -15.17 1.07
CA ARG A 235 -10.09 -15.50 2.31
C ARG A 235 -10.38 -14.27 3.18
N LEU A 236 -9.54 -13.23 3.12
CA LEU A 236 -9.78 -11.94 3.77
C LEU A 236 -10.99 -11.21 3.14
N LEU A 237 -11.25 -11.43 1.85
CA LEU A 237 -12.28 -10.76 1.07
C LEU A 237 -13.65 -11.44 1.22
N ARG A 238 -14.23 -11.33 2.42
CA ARG A 238 -15.51 -11.95 2.76
C ARG A 238 -16.70 -11.14 2.21
N PRO A 239 -17.57 -11.71 1.35
CA PRO A 239 -18.74 -11.00 0.84
C PRO A 239 -19.85 -10.87 1.89
N ALA A 240 -20.63 -9.80 1.80
CA ALA A 240 -21.88 -9.68 2.55
C ALA A 240 -22.95 -10.66 2.02
N GLY A 241 -23.94 -11.01 2.85
CA GLY A 241 -25.02 -11.91 2.44
C GLY A 241 -25.76 -11.44 1.17
N LYS A 242 -25.89 -10.13 0.97
CA LYS A 242 -26.53 -9.52 -0.21
C LYS A 242 -25.65 -9.54 -1.47
N THR A 243 -24.32 -9.57 -1.33
CA THR A 243 -23.36 -9.55 -2.44
C THR A 243 -22.76 -10.93 -2.75
N ARG A 244 -22.98 -11.93 -1.89
CA ARG A 244 -22.42 -13.29 -2.00
C ARG A 244 -22.60 -13.92 -3.38
N THR A 245 -23.74 -13.71 -4.00
CA THR A 245 -24.07 -14.19 -5.34
C THR A 245 -23.16 -13.62 -6.42
N LEU A 246 -22.94 -12.30 -6.41
CA LEU A 246 -22.03 -11.64 -7.35
C LEU A 246 -20.59 -12.00 -7.07
N TYR A 247 -20.26 -12.13 -5.79
CA TYR A 247 -18.94 -12.55 -5.37
C TYR A 247 -18.62 -13.95 -5.92
N ARG A 248 -19.56 -14.90 -5.91
CA ARG A 248 -19.39 -16.22 -6.56
C ARG A 248 -19.11 -16.12 -8.06
N LEU A 249 -19.82 -15.24 -8.76
CA LEU A 249 -19.57 -15.01 -10.19
C LEU A 249 -18.17 -14.44 -10.40
N PHE A 250 -17.81 -13.44 -9.59
CA PHE A 250 -16.47 -12.85 -9.58
C PHE A 250 -15.39 -13.91 -9.30
N THR A 251 -15.52 -14.74 -8.27
CA THR A 251 -14.55 -15.80 -7.96
C THR A 251 -14.45 -16.82 -9.08
N ALA A 252 -15.57 -17.24 -9.66
CA ALA A 252 -15.58 -18.22 -10.75
C ALA A 252 -14.89 -17.66 -12.01
N VAL A 253 -15.12 -16.39 -12.35
CA VAL A 253 -14.46 -15.71 -13.48
C VAL A 253 -12.97 -15.52 -13.23
N GLN A 254 -12.58 -15.08 -12.03
CA GLN A 254 -11.17 -14.88 -11.68
C GLN A 254 -10.43 -16.23 -11.66
N ARG A 255 -11.02 -17.30 -11.13
CA ARG A 255 -10.45 -18.64 -11.20
C ARG A 255 -10.33 -19.16 -12.63
N LEU A 256 -11.29 -18.85 -13.51
CA LEU A 256 -11.19 -19.21 -14.93
C LEU A 256 -10.02 -18.51 -15.62
N ARG A 257 -9.71 -17.27 -15.23
CA ARG A 257 -8.53 -16.55 -15.69
C ARG A 257 -7.23 -17.13 -15.14
N ALA A 258 -7.24 -17.62 -13.90
CA ALA A 258 -6.08 -18.23 -13.23
C ALA A 258 -5.76 -19.66 -13.71
N ALA A 259 -6.73 -20.33 -14.33
CA ALA A 259 -6.65 -21.74 -14.69
C ALA A 259 -5.78 -22.00 -15.93
N ALA A 260 -4.94 -23.04 -15.85
CA ALA A 260 -4.15 -23.55 -16.96
C ALA A 260 -5.06 -24.00 -18.12
N PRO A 261 -4.58 -24.01 -19.38
CA PRO A 261 -5.39 -24.35 -20.56
C PRO A 261 -6.19 -25.65 -20.41
N ASP A 262 -5.59 -26.67 -19.78
CA ASP A 262 -6.17 -28.00 -19.59
C ASP A 262 -7.29 -28.02 -18.51
N GLU A 263 -7.24 -27.11 -17.54
CA GLU A 263 -8.22 -26.97 -16.46
C GLU A 263 -9.44 -26.12 -16.84
N ARG A 264 -9.40 -25.42 -17.99
CA ARG A 264 -10.46 -24.48 -18.40
C ARG A 264 -11.79 -25.17 -18.72
N ARG A 265 -11.78 -26.41 -19.23
CA ARG A 265 -13.01 -27.15 -19.58
C ARG A 265 -13.90 -27.44 -18.36
N PRO A 266 -13.41 -28.03 -17.25
CA PRO A 266 -14.22 -28.21 -16.05
C PRO A 266 -14.57 -26.88 -15.38
N LEU A 267 -13.69 -25.87 -15.42
CA LEU A 267 -14.01 -24.56 -14.86
C LEU A 267 -15.10 -23.80 -15.61
N ARG A 268 -15.17 -23.90 -16.94
CA ARG A 268 -16.27 -23.31 -17.73
C ARG A 268 -17.63 -23.86 -17.31
N ARG A 269 -17.70 -25.16 -16.98
CA ARG A 269 -18.92 -25.78 -16.43
C ARG A 269 -19.25 -25.22 -15.04
N ARG A 270 -18.25 -25.00 -14.18
CA ARG A 270 -18.43 -24.37 -12.86
C ARG A 270 -18.88 -22.91 -12.96
N VAL A 271 -18.34 -22.14 -13.89
CA VAL A 271 -18.79 -20.76 -14.18
C VAL A 271 -20.24 -20.76 -14.66
N ALA A 272 -20.61 -21.65 -15.58
CA ALA A 272 -22.00 -21.78 -16.04
C ALA A 272 -22.95 -22.14 -14.88
N LEU A 273 -22.55 -23.07 -14.01
CA LEU A 273 -23.30 -23.42 -12.80
C LEU A 273 -23.37 -22.27 -11.79
N ALA A 274 -22.30 -21.48 -11.62
CA ALA A 274 -22.28 -20.32 -10.74
C ALA A 274 -23.19 -19.19 -11.26
N VAL A 275 -23.22 -18.96 -12.58
CA VAL A 275 -24.17 -18.05 -13.24
C VAL A 275 -25.62 -18.51 -13.00
N LEU A 276 -25.90 -19.81 -13.18
CA LEU A 276 -27.23 -20.39 -12.92
C LEU A 276 -27.62 -20.36 -11.43
N ALA A 277 -26.66 -20.54 -10.52
CA ALA A 277 -26.84 -20.37 -9.08
C ALA A 277 -26.98 -18.90 -8.67
N GLY A 278 -26.52 -17.98 -9.53
CA GLY A 278 -26.48 -16.54 -9.35
C GLY A 278 -27.85 -15.86 -9.41
N PHE A 279 -28.84 -16.49 -10.04
CA PHE A 279 -30.19 -15.95 -10.03
C PHE A 279 -30.74 -15.95 -8.60
N THR A 280 -31.56 -14.98 -8.20
CA THR A 280 -32.25 -14.98 -6.89
C THR A 280 -33.73 -14.64 -7.05
N GLY A 281 -34.59 -15.22 -6.20
CA GLY A 281 -36.02 -14.93 -6.20
C GLY A 281 -36.70 -15.21 -7.54
N THR A 282 -37.39 -14.20 -8.08
CA THR A 282 -38.18 -14.25 -9.33
C THR A 282 -37.35 -14.61 -10.56
N SER A 283 -36.08 -14.19 -10.61
CA SER A 283 -35.19 -14.51 -11.72
C SER A 283 -34.90 -16.00 -11.84
N ARG A 284 -34.73 -16.73 -10.72
CA ARG A 284 -34.55 -18.20 -10.74
C ARG A 284 -35.77 -18.90 -11.33
N VAL A 285 -36.95 -18.42 -10.95
CA VAL A 285 -38.22 -18.97 -11.44
C VAL A 285 -38.31 -18.73 -12.94
N ALA A 286 -38.03 -17.52 -13.42
CA ALA A 286 -38.03 -17.18 -14.84
C ALA A 286 -37.05 -18.04 -15.66
N THR A 287 -35.82 -18.24 -15.16
CA THR A 287 -34.83 -19.10 -15.82
C THR A 287 -35.29 -20.57 -15.82
N ALA A 288 -35.78 -21.08 -14.69
CA ALA A 288 -36.26 -22.46 -14.59
C ALA A 288 -37.49 -22.70 -15.49
N THR A 289 -38.42 -21.76 -15.57
CA THR A 289 -39.59 -21.84 -16.47
C THR A 289 -39.18 -21.79 -17.93
N ALA A 290 -38.14 -21.02 -18.28
CA ALA A 290 -37.58 -20.99 -19.63
C ALA A 290 -37.04 -22.37 -20.05
N TRP A 291 -36.21 -22.97 -19.21
CA TRP A 291 -35.65 -24.30 -19.48
C TRP A 291 -36.71 -25.40 -19.47
N ALA A 292 -37.64 -25.38 -18.52
CA ALA A 292 -38.75 -26.34 -18.46
C ALA A 292 -39.66 -26.22 -19.70
N GLY A 293 -39.98 -24.99 -20.12
CA GLY A 293 -40.76 -24.72 -21.33
C GLY A 293 -40.05 -25.20 -22.61
N SER A 294 -38.75 -24.93 -22.75
CA SER A 294 -37.95 -25.42 -23.88
C SER A 294 -37.88 -26.96 -23.93
N LEU A 295 -37.72 -27.62 -22.77
CA LEU A 295 -37.70 -29.08 -22.70
C LEU A 295 -39.07 -29.70 -23.03
N ALA A 296 -40.15 -29.13 -22.50
CA ALA A 296 -41.51 -29.57 -22.81
C ALA A 296 -41.85 -29.37 -24.28
N GLY A 297 -41.48 -28.22 -24.86
CA GLY A 297 -41.64 -27.93 -26.29
C GLY A 297 -40.86 -28.91 -27.16
N TRP A 298 -39.61 -29.21 -26.81
CA TRP A 298 -38.81 -30.21 -27.52
C TRP A 298 -39.43 -31.61 -27.45
N ALA A 299 -39.91 -32.03 -26.28
CA ALA A 299 -40.57 -33.32 -26.12
C ALA A 299 -41.86 -33.44 -26.94
N LEU A 300 -42.69 -32.38 -26.97
CA LEU A 300 -43.91 -32.32 -27.77
C LEU A 300 -43.63 -32.37 -29.28
N VAL A 301 -42.66 -31.58 -29.76
CA VAL A 301 -42.28 -31.55 -31.18
C VAL A 301 -41.68 -32.90 -31.60
N THR A 302 -40.85 -33.51 -30.75
CA THR A 302 -40.28 -34.85 -31.01
C THR A 302 -41.39 -35.91 -31.06
N ALA A 303 -42.36 -35.86 -30.15
CA ALA A 303 -43.51 -36.77 -30.16
C ALA A 303 -44.44 -36.57 -31.37
N ALA A 304 -44.50 -35.36 -31.94
CA ALA A 304 -45.22 -35.08 -33.18
C ALA A 304 -44.47 -35.58 -34.41
N LEU A 305 -43.14 -35.36 -34.47
CA LEU A 305 -42.28 -35.85 -35.55
C LEU A 305 -42.26 -37.37 -35.65
N VAL A 306 -42.22 -38.07 -34.52
CA VAL A 306 -42.29 -39.55 -34.47
C VAL A 306 -43.64 -40.10 -34.95
N ARG A 307 -44.71 -39.30 -34.88
CA ARG A 307 -46.06 -39.68 -35.37
C ARG A 307 -46.31 -39.29 -36.82
N SER A 308 -45.41 -38.55 -37.46
CA SER A 308 -45.54 -38.11 -38.86
C SER A 308 -44.96 -39.13 -39.83
N ASP A 309 -45.39 -39.12 -41.09
CA ASP A 309 -44.86 -39.98 -42.17
C ASP A 309 -43.44 -39.60 -42.62
N LEU A 310 -42.72 -38.77 -41.85
CA LEU A 310 -41.31 -38.46 -42.13
C LEU A 310 -40.45 -39.72 -41.98
N ALA A 311 -39.48 -39.87 -42.88
CA ALA A 311 -38.43 -40.87 -42.70
C ALA A 311 -37.72 -40.65 -41.35
N LEU A 312 -37.58 -41.73 -40.57
CA LEU A 312 -36.94 -41.75 -39.24
C LEU A 312 -35.64 -40.90 -39.14
N PRO A 313 -34.69 -40.95 -40.10
CA PRO A 313 -33.49 -40.11 -40.05
C PRO A 313 -33.80 -38.61 -40.15
N LEU A 314 -34.80 -38.21 -40.95
CA LEU A 314 -35.19 -36.81 -41.12
C LEU A 314 -35.88 -36.27 -39.84
N ALA A 315 -36.70 -37.10 -39.19
CA ALA A 315 -37.33 -36.79 -37.90
C ALA A 315 -36.30 -36.62 -36.77
N LEU A 316 -35.25 -37.46 -36.75
CA LEU A 316 -34.15 -37.35 -35.78
C LEU A 316 -33.33 -36.07 -35.98
N VAL A 317 -33.01 -35.71 -37.23
CA VAL A 317 -32.30 -34.46 -37.55
C VAL A 317 -33.16 -33.25 -37.15
N ALA A 318 -34.45 -33.26 -37.46
CA ALA A 318 -35.37 -32.17 -37.09
C ALA A 318 -35.52 -32.02 -35.57
N SER A 319 -35.63 -33.12 -34.81
CA SER A 319 -35.66 -33.10 -33.35
C SER A 319 -34.35 -32.56 -32.75
N PHE A 320 -33.20 -32.95 -33.31
CA PHE A 320 -31.90 -32.44 -32.89
C PHE A 320 -31.76 -30.93 -33.14
N VAL A 321 -32.12 -30.45 -34.34
CA VAL A 321 -32.11 -29.02 -34.68
C VAL A 321 -33.03 -28.24 -33.73
N PHE A 322 -34.22 -28.76 -33.43
CA PHE A 322 -35.16 -28.14 -32.50
C PHE A 322 -34.63 -28.13 -31.05
N ALA A 323 -33.98 -29.22 -30.61
CA ALA A 323 -33.34 -29.28 -29.29
C ALA A 323 -32.28 -28.18 -29.16
N VAL A 324 -31.44 -28.02 -30.19
CA VAL A 324 -30.37 -27.01 -30.22
C VAL A 324 -30.97 -25.61 -30.22
N THR A 325 -31.99 -25.30 -31.04
CA THR A 325 -32.62 -23.98 -31.06
C THR A 325 -33.36 -23.66 -29.76
N ALA A 326 -34.08 -24.62 -29.18
CA ALA A 326 -34.77 -24.45 -27.89
C ALA A 326 -33.77 -24.23 -26.74
N ALA A 327 -32.62 -24.90 -26.78
CA ALA A 327 -31.52 -24.69 -25.83
C ALA A 327 -30.87 -23.31 -26.00
N LEU A 328 -30.62 -22.87 -27.24
CA LEU A 328 -30.08 -21.53 -27.54
C LEU A 328 -31.05 -20.42 -27.12
N ALA A 329 -32.36 -20.60 -27.34
CA ALA A 329 -33.40 -19.66 -26.91
C ALA A 329 -33.48 -19.57 -25.38
N ALA A 330 -33.46 -20.72 -24.68
CA ALA A 330 -33.43 -20.76 -23.22
C ALA A 330 -32.15 -20.11 -22.67
N ALA A 331 -31.00 -20.35 -23.30
CA ALA A 331 -29.73 -19.71 -22.94
C ALA A 331 -29.77 -18.19 -23.17
N GLY A 332 -30.34 -17.74 -24.30
CA GLY A 332 -30.54 -16.32 -24.62
C GLY A 332 -31.45 -15.62 -23.61
N LEU A 333 -32.58 -16.24 -23.25
CA LEU A 333 -33.49 -15.69 -22.23
C LEU A 333 -32.83 -15.68 -20.84
N SER A 334 -32.07 -16.72 -20.51
CA SER A 334 -31.27 -16.77 -19.27
C SER A 334 -30.24 -15.64 -19.21
N ALA A 335 -29.56 -15.36 -20.32
CA ALA A 335 -28.62 -14.26 -20.44
C ALA A 335 -29.32 -12.90 -20.31
N LEU A 336 -30.49 -12.71 -20.93
CA LEU A 336 -31.29 -11.49 -20.79
C LEU A 336 -31.72 -11.26 -19.33
N VAL A 337 -32.24 -12.29 -18.66
CA VAL A 337 -32.59 -12.23 -17.23
C VAL A 337 -31.35 -11.91 -16.38
N ALA A 338 -30.18 -12.46 -16.73
CA ALA A 338 -28.91 -12.14 -16.04
C ALA A 338 -28.53 -10.67 -16.22
N VAL A 339 -28.66 -10.13 -17.44
CA VAL A 339 -28.38 -8.71 -17.72
C VAL A 339 -29.34 -7.79 -16.98
N LEU A 340 -30.65 -8.11 -16.97
CA LEU A 340 -31.66 -7.30 -16.28
C LEU A 340 -31.48 -7.34 -14.76
N THR A 341 -31.17 -8.50 -14.19
CA THR A 341 -30.89 -8.63 -12.76
C THR A 341 -29.59 -7.93 -12.37
N LEU A 342 -28.54 -8.03 -13.20
CA LEU A 342 -27.30 -7.29 -13.01
C LEU A 342 -27.55 -5.78 -13.08
N ARG A 343 -28.39 -5.31 -14.02
CA ARG A 343 -28.80 -3.91 -14.13
C ARG A 343 -29.55 -3.43 -12.89
N ASP A 344 -30.59 -4.15 -12.44
CA ASP A 344 -31.35 -3.79 -11.22
C ASP A 344 -30.44 -3.68 -9.99
N LEU A 345 -29.50 -4.61 -9.86
CA LEU A 345 -28.54 -4.66 -8.78
C LEU A 345 -27.54 -3.50 -8.82
N VAL A 346 -26.98 -3.18 -10.00
CA VAL A 346 -26.03 -2.09 -10.20
C VAL A 346 -26.70 -0.72 -10.07
N THR A 347 -27.96 -0.59 -10.49
CA THR A 347 -28.64 0.72 -10.52
C THR A 347 -29.45 1.02 -9.26
N ARG A 348 -30.21 0.05 -8.74
CA ARG A 348 -31.12 0.27 -7.61
C ARG A 348 -30.54 -0.15 -6.27
N ARG A 349 -29.67 -1.17 -6.26
CA ARG A 349 -29.15 -1.75 -5.01
C ARG A 349 -27.73 -1.31 -4.68
N ALA A 350 -26.98 -0.72 -5.61
CA ALA A 350 -25.59 -0.34 -5.39
C ALA A 350 -25.36 0.59 -4.18
N PRO A 351 -26.18 1.64 -3.93
CA PRO A 351 -26.00 2.48 -2.73
C PRO A 351 -26.17 1.69 -1.42
N ALA A 352 -27.13 0.77 -1.38
CA ALA A 352 -27.37 -0.09 -0.22
C ALA A 352 -26.24 -1.12 0.01
N LEU A 353 -25.44 -1.39 -1.02
CA LEU A 353 -24.26 -2.27 -0.97
C LEU A 353 -22.95 -1.48 -0.81
N GLY A 354 -23.01 -0.15 -0.73
CA GLY A 354 -21.83 0.71 -0.70
C GLY A 354 -20.96 0.59 -1.95
N PHE A 355 -21.56 0.28 -3.11
CA PHE A 355 -20.85 0.20 -4.40
C PHE A 355 -19.70 -0.84 -4.47
N GLY A 356 -19.68 -1.82 -3.56
CA GLY A 356 -18.66 -2.87 -3.53
C GLY A 356 -19.20 -4.27 -3.19
N LEU A 357 -18.45 -5.31 -3.54
CA LEU A 357 -18.80 -6.70 -3.27
C LEU A 357 -18.46 -7.12 -1.83
N VAL A 358 -17.41 -6.54 -1.28
CA VAL A 358 -16.81 -6.93 0.01
C VAL A 358 -16.87 -5.73 0.96
N PRO A 359 -17.64 -5.80 2.06
CA PRO A 359 -17.68 -4.72 3.05
C PRO A 359 -16.34 -4.55 3.79
N GLY A 360 -15.61 -5.65 4.01
CA GLY A 360 -14.35 -5.67 4.77
C GLY A 360 -14.50 -6.15 6.21
N THR A 361 -15.73 -6.24 6.73
CA THR A 361 -16.05 -6.74 8.07
C THR A 361 -16.91 -8.00 8.01
N ALA A 362 -16.87 -8.81 9.08
CA ALA A 362 -17.69 -10.01 9.21
C ALA A 362 -19.11 -9.66 9.68
N VAL A 363 -19.85 -8.86 8.91
CA VAL A 363 -21.27 -8.59 9.23
C VAL A 363 -22.10 -9.77 8.72
N GLU A 364 -22.23 -10.80 9.55
CA GLU A 364 -23.18 -11.90 9.31
C GLU A 364 -24.54 -11.51 9.90
N TRP A 365 -25.46 -11.04 9.05
CA TRP A 365 -26.84 -10.77 9.47
C TRP A 365 -27.51 -12.07 9.94
N THR A 366 -27.83 -12.13 11.24
CA THR A 366 -28.61 -13.19 11.87
C THR A 366 -30.03 -13.21 11.31
N SER A 367 -30.33 -14.04 10.31
CA SER A 367 -31.71 -14.54 10.14
C SER A 367 -31.83 -15.84 9.32
N ARG A 368 -32.32 -16.86 10.05
CA ARG A 368 -33.25 -17.94 9.65
C ARG A 368 -32.78 -19.06 8.68
N ARG A 369 -32.71 -20.26 9.29
CA ARG A 369 -32.74 -21.65 8.77
C ARG A 369 -31.39 -22.29 8.38
N ARG A 370 -30.92 -23.24 9.22
CA ARG A 370 -29.79 -24.17 8.98
C ARG A 370 -29.75 -24.79 7.56
N ARG A 371 -30.91 -25.03 6.94
CA ARG A 371 -31.03 -25.62 5.59
C ARG A 371 -30.54 -24.69 4.48
N ARG A 372 -30.73 -23.37 4.60
CA ARG A 372 -30.21 -22.37 3.64
C ARG A 372 -28.68 -22.26 3.70
N ARG A 373 -28.08 -22.50 4.87
CA ARG A 373 -26.62 -22.48 5.08
C ARG A 373 -25.91 -23.58 4.27
N ARG A 374 -26.42 -24.82 4.28
CA ARG A 374 -25.83 -25.94 3.51
C ARG A 374 -25.90 -25.74 2.00
N VAL A 375 -27.02 -25.24 1.48
CA VAL A 375 -27.17 -24.96 0.04
C VAL A 375 -26.27 -23.80 -0.37
N ALA A 376 -26.21 -22.74 0.44
CA ALA A 376 -25.30 -21.63 0.19
C ALA A 376 -23.84 -22.12 0.15
N GLN A 377 -23.42 -22.91 1.13
CA GLN A 377 -22.06 -23.43 1.21
C GLN A 377 -21.70 -24.34 0.02
N ARG A 378 -22.58 -25.27 -0.37
CA ARG A 378 -22.36 -26.07 -1.60
C ARG A 378 -22.20 -25.23 -2.85
N LEU A 379 -22.95 -24.12 -2.95
CA LEU A 379 -22.82 -23.19 -4.08
C LEU A 379 -21.53 -22.37 -4.02
N ASP A 380 -21.04 -22.04 -2.82
CA ASP A 380 -19.73 -21.42 -2.62
C ASP A 380 -18.61 -22.38 -3.04
N ASP A 381 -18.69 -23.64 -2.62
CA ASP A 381 -17.75 -24.71 -2.99
C ASP A 381 -17.72 -24.91 -4.52
N LEU A 382 -18.90 -24.95 -5.16
CA LEU A 382 -19.03 -25.06 -6.62
C LEU A 382 -18.44 -23.86 -7.38
N ALA A 383 -18.64 -22.65 -6.86
CA ALA A 383 -18.11 -21.41 -7.43
C ALA A 383 -16.64 -21.18 -7.08
N GLY A 384 -16.07 -22.02 -6.21
CA GLY A 384 -14.71 -21.88 -5.76
C GLY A 384 -14.48 -20.67 -4.86
N VAL A 385 -15.44 -20.34 -3.99
CA VAL A 385 -15.21 -19.33 -2.96
C VAL A 385 -14.40 -19.97 -1.83
N PRO A 386 -13.23 -19.42 -1.46
CA PRO A 386 -12.43 -19.95 -0.36
C PRO A 386 -13.21 -19.94 0.97
N ALA A 387 -13.15 -21.04 1.72
CA ALA A 387 -13.72 -21.10 3.06
C ALA A 387 -12.95 -20.18 4.01
N ALA A 388 -13.65 -19.62 5.00
CA ALA A 388 -13.10 -18.57 5.83
C ALA A 388 -12.27 -19.08 7.03
N ASP A 389 -12.11 -20.40 7.18
CA ASP A 389 -11.54 -21.15 8.32
C ASP A 389 -10.50 -20.38 9.14
N GLY A 390 -10.95 -19.76 10.25
CA GLY A 390 -10.07 -19.02 11.17
C GLY A 390 -9.49 -17.69 10.68
N VAL A 391 -9.61 -17.35 9.39
CA VAL A 391 -9.04 -16.12 8.80
C VAL A 391 -9.97 -14.92 8.99
N PRO A 392 -9.60 -13.86 9.73
CA PRO A 392 -10.48 -12.70 9.95
C PRO A 392 -10.87 -11.96 8.64
N ALA A 393 -11.88 -11.08 8.73
CA ALA A 393 -12.25 -10.22 7.61
C ALA A 393 -11.16 -9.15 7.36
N LEU A 394 -11.02 -8.67 6.13
CA LEU A 394 -9.93 -7.76 5.73
C LEU A 394 -9.71 -6.56 6.66
N SER A 395 -10.76 -5.80 6.99
CA SER A 395 -10.62 -4.61 7.86
C SER A 395 -10.19 -4.98 9.28
N THR A 396 -10.68 -6.11 9.80
CA THR A 396 -10.31 -6.63 11.13
C THR A 396 -8.87 -7.11 11.15
N TRP A 397 -8.50 -7.94 10.17
CA TRP A 397 -7.13 -8.41 10.00
C TRP A 397 -6.15 -7.25 9.87
N LEU A 398 -6.48 -6.26 9.03
CA LEU A 398 -5.64 -5.10 8.79
C LEU A 398 -5.43 -4.29 10.06
N ALA A 399 -6.51 -3.96 10.78
CA ALA A 399 -6.41 -3.20 12.02
C ALA A 399 -5.56 -3.96 13.06
N ASP A 400 -5.78 -5.27 13.23
CA ASP A 400 -5.00 -6.09 14.15
C ASP A 400 -3.52 -6.17 13.74
N ARG A 401 -3.20 -6.27 12.44
CA ARG A 401 -1.82 -6.27 11.96
C ARG A 401 -1.12 -4.92 12.16
N LEU A 402 -1.81 -3.80 11.94
CA LEU A 402 -1.23 -2.48 12.21
C LEU A 402 -0.91 -2.31 13.70
N ASP A 403 -1.83 -2.74 14.56
CA ASP A 403 -1.67 -2.69 16.01
C ASP A 403 -0.51 -3.61 16.46
N ASP A 404 -0.41 -4.83 15.92
CA ASP A 404 0.70 -5.78 16.20
C ASP A 404 2.06 -5.18 15.78
N LEU A 405 2.15 -4.62 14.57
CA LEU A 405 3.36 -4.03 14.02
C LEU A 405 3.84 -2.82 14.83
N ALA A 406 2.91 -2.01 15.35
CA ALA A 406 3.22 -0.88 16.23
C ALA A 406 3.60 -1.31 17.66
N GLY A 407 3.40 -2.59 18.02
CA GLY A 407 3.68 -3.12 19.35
C GLY A 407 2.58 -2.85 20.37
N ILE A 408 1.33 -2.63 19.92
CA ILE A 408 0.18 -2.47 20.81
C ILE A 408 -0.18 -3.86 21.37
N PRO A 409 -0.11 -4.10 22.69
CA PRO A 409 -0.36 -5.40 23.28
C PRO A 409 -1.83 -5.84 23.07
N ASP A 410 -2.04 -7.13 22.79
CA ASP A 410 -3.38 -7.70 22.70
C ASP A 410 -3.89 -8.11 24.09
N GLN A 411 -4.66 -7.24 24.72
CA GLN A 411 -5.25 -7.47 26.05
C GLN A 411 -6.27 -8.62 26.08
N ARG A 412 -6.64 -9.21 24.93
CA ARG A 412 -7.50 -10.41 24.84
C ARG A 412 -6.83 -11.66 25.42
N GLN A 413 -5.50 -11.68 25.57
CA GLN A 413 -4.79 -12.81 26.16
C GLN A 413 -4.94 -12.87 27.69
N GLU A 414 -4.86 -11.73 28.39
CA GLU A 414 -4.97 -11.68 29.87
C GLU A 414 -6.36 -12.09 30.38
N THR A 415 -7.40 -11.92 29.56
CA THR A 415 -8.78 -12.33 29.89
C THR A 415 -9.09 -13.79 29.58
N ARG A 416 -8.26 -14.50 28.79
CA ARG A 416 -8.45 -15.94 28.53
C ARG A 416 -8.04 -16.82 29.71
N ASP A 417 -7.12 -16.35 30.54
CA ASP A 417 -6.62 -17.06 31.73
C ASP A 417 -7.59 -16.97 32.94
N LEU A 418 -8.74 -16.30 32.77
CA LEU A 418 -9.80 -16.16 33.77
C LEU A 418 -11.00 -17.12 33.56
N PHE A 419 -10.87 -18.14 32.68
CA PHE A 419 -11.93 -19.11 32.40
C PHE A 419 -11.60 -20.56 32.84
N ASP A 420 -12.61 -21.26 33.37
CA ASP A 420 -12.59 -22.52 34.15
C ASP A 420 -12.12 -23.78 33.36
N PRO A 421 -11.53 -24.83 34.00
CA PRO A 421 -10.91 -25.98 33.33
C PRO A 421 -11.91 -27.01 32.76
N ALA A 422 -13.20 -26.71 32.75
CA ALA A 422 -14.27 -27.61 32.28
C ALA A 422 -14.45 -27.65 30.75
N GLY A 423 -13.68 -26.89 29.97
CA GLY A 423 -13.61 -27.03 28.51
C GLY A 423 -14.93 -26.80 27.74
N GLN A 424 -15.93 -26.17 28.37
CA GLN A 424 -17.12 -25.74 27.65
C GLN A 424 -16.72 -24.58 26.73
N ARG A 425 -16.72 -24.84 25.42
CA ARG A 425 -16.73 -23.78 24.42
C ARG A 425 -17.98 -22.95 24.65
N HIS A 426 -17.82 -21.72 25.12
CA HIS A 426 -18.83 -20.71 24.82
C HIS A 426 -18.89 -20.62 23.30
N ASP A 427 -20.03 -21.00 22.75
CA ASP A 427 -20.40 -20.79 21.36
C ASP A 427 -20.13 -19.32 21.04
N GLY A 428 -18.97 -19.05 20.44
CA GLY A 428 -18.40 -17.71 20.31
C GLY A 428 -19.42 -16.73 19.73
N GLY A 429 -20.03 -15.95 20.62
CA GLY A 429 -20.85 -14.82 20.29
C GLY A 429 -20.01 -13.84 19.48
N ILE A 430 -20.57 -13.40 18.37
CA ILE A 430 -19.96 -12.46 17.43
C ILE A 430 -19.71 -11.13 18.17
N GLY A 431 -18.44 -10.81 18.45
CA GLY A 431 -17.84 -9.48 18.28
C GLY A 431 -18.45 -8.26 18.97
N GLY A 432 -18.96 -8.39 20.20
CA GLY A 432 -19.48 -7.25 20.98
C GLY A 432 -18.51 -6.76 22.07
N ASP A 433 -18.35 -7.56 23.12
CA ASP A 433 -17.77 -7.04 24.38
C ASP A 433 -16.33 -7.49 24.66
N ALA A 434 -15.86 -8.58 24.05
CA ALA A 434 -14.49 -9.07 24.23
C ALA A 434 -13.44 -8.32 23.37
N ASP A 435 -13.88 -7.57 22.37
CA ASP A 435 -13.01 -6.86 21.39
C ASP A 435 -12.78 -5.38 21.77
N ALA A 436 -13.44 -4.90 22.82
CA ALA A 436 -13.48 -3.48 23.20
C ALA A 436 -12.23 -2.98 23.96
N GLY A 437 -11.34 -3.88 24.41
CA GLY A 437 -10.19 -3.52 25.25
C GLY A 437 -8.93 -3.09 24.48
N ARG A 438 -8.76 -3.47 23.21
CA ARG A 438 -7.54 -3.15 22.45
C ARG A 438 -7.63 -1.76 21.80
N PRO A 439 -6.74 -0.80 22.14
CA PRO A 439 -6.73 0.51 21.49
C PRO A 439 -6.31 0.37 20.02
N ALA A 440 -6.83 1.25 19.15
CA ALA A 440 -6.47 1.29 17.75
C ALA A 440 -5.29 2.24 17.53
N LEU A 441 -4.34 1.87 16.66
CA LEU A 441 -3.26 2.77 16.25
C LEU A 441 -3.80 4.06 15.61
N THR A 442 -3.46 5.22 16.19
CA THR A 442 -3.87 6.55 15.72
C THR A 442 -2.73 7.29 15.01
N PHE A 443 -3.05 8.35 14.25
CA PHE A 443 -2.01 9.24 13.71
C PHE A 443 -1.22 9.95 14.82
N GLY A 444 -1.84 10.24 15.96
CA GLY A 444 -1.16 10.83 17.12
C GLY A 444 -0.05 9.95 17.66
N ASP A 445 -0.28 8.63 17.73
CA ASP A 445 0.76 7.66 18.09
C ASP A 445 1.93 7.70 17.10
N LEU A 446 1.65 7.90 15.80
CA LEU A 446 2.67 8.05 14.77
C LEU A 446 3.51 9.32 14.93
N TRP A 447 2.85 10.44 15.26
CA TRP A 447 3.51 11.73 15.37
C TRP A 447 4.35 11.84 16.63
N LEU A 448 3.86 11.32 17.76
CA LEU A 448 4.63 11.22 19.01
C LEU A 448 5.70 10.13 18.95
N GLY A 449 5.56 9.19 18.02
CA GLY A 449 6.46 8.05 17.84
C GLY A 449 6.31 6.98 18.91
N ARG A 450 5.30 7.04 19.77
CA ARG A 450 5.09 6.07 20.87
C ARG A 450 3.62 5.69 20.96
N VAL A 451 3.37 4.45 21.38
CA VAL A 451 2.02 3.95 21.67
C VAL A 451 1.82 3.98 23.18
N GLY A 452 0.68 4.48 23.64
CA GLY A 452 0.29 4.42 25.05
C GLY A 452 -0.64 5.57 25.45
N PRO A 453 -0.96 5.71 26.75
CA PRO A 453 -1.73 6.83 27.24
C PRO A 453 -0.98 8.15 27.02
N ARG A 454 -1.73 9.22 26.74
CA ARG A 454 -1.18 10.57 26.57
C ARG A 454 -0.53 11.05 27.87
N LEU A 455 0.67 11.63 27.73
CA LEU A 455 1.41 12.27 28.81
C LEU A 455 1.11 13.79 28.84
N GLN A 456 1.47 14.43 29.96
CA GLN A 456 1.34 15.88 30.10
C GLN A 456 2.21 16.60 29.06
N GLY A 457 1.61 17.51 28.26
CA GLY A 457 2.30 18.24 27.19
C GLY A 457 2.18 17.63 25.79
N ASP A 458 1.62 16.42 25.67
CA ASP A 458 1.43 15.75 24.37
C ASP A 458 0.46 16.50 23.47
N GLU A 459 -0.59 17.08 24.06
CA GLU A 459 -1.61 17.81 23.32
C GLU A 459 -1.03 19.02 22.57
N GLU A 460 -0.12 19.77 23.21
CA GLU A 460 0.59 20.88 22.57
C GLU A 460 1.53 20.39 21.47
N THR A 461 2.21 19.26 21.71
CA THR A 461 3.08 18.63 20.69
C THR A 461 2.27 18.18 19.48
N LEU A 462 1.10 17.57 19.70
CA LEU A 462 0.18 17.13 18.65
C LEU A 462 -0.39 18.31 17.87
N ARG A 463 -0.74 19.43 18.52
CA ARG A 463 -1.16 20.65 17.83
C ARG A 463 -0.08 21.21 16.92
N ARG A 464 1.18 21.27 17.40
CA ARG A 464 2.33 21.68 16.58
C ARG A 464 2.57 20.71 15.43
N ALA A 465 2.49 19.41 15.68
CA ALA A 465 2.62 18.38 14.64
C ALA A 465 1.47 18.39 13.62
N ALA A 466 0.27 18.81 14.02
CA ALA A 466 -0.84 19.02 13.10
C ALA A 466 -0.57 20.20 12.16
N ALA A 467 -0.04 21.31 12.69
CA ALA A 467 0.27 22.51 11.93
C ALA A 467 1.52 22.37 11.04
N ASP A 468 2.56 21.70 11.53
CA ASP A 468 3.84 21.52 10.84
C ASP A 468 4.31 20.05 10.90
N PRO A 469 4.39 19.37 9.73
CA PRO A 469 4.88 18.00 9.63
C PRO A 469 6.30 17.76 10.16
N GLU A 470 7.13 18.80 10.28
CA GLU A 470 8.49 18.69 10.82
C GLU A 470 8.53 18.24 12.29
N HIS A 471 7.42 18.40 13.02
CA HIS A 471 7.28 17.92 14.39
C HIS A 471 6.80 16.46 14.50
N ARG A 472 6.51 15.78 13.37
CA ARG A 472 6.07 14.38 13.36
C ARG A 472 7.28 13.44 13.34
N VAL A 473 7.30 12.45 14.24
CA VAL A 473 8.34 11.39 14.22
C VAL A 473 8.18 10.52 12.98
N VAL A 474 6.95 10.07 12.69
CA VAL A 474 6.57 9.40 11.45
C VAL A 474 5.35 10.11 10.83
N ASP A 475 5.52 10.62 9.61
CA ASP A 475 4.47 11.27 8.84
C ASP A 475 3.87 10.29 7.82
N LEU A 476 2.70 9.72 8.13
CA LEU A 476 1.96 8.85 7.21
C LEU A 476 0.97 9.70 6.39
N LEU A 477 1.14 9.71 5.06
CA LEU A 477 0.23 10.39 4.14
C LEU A 477 -0.52 9.36 3.29
N LEU A 478 -1.84 9.35 3.38
CA LEU A 478 -2.70 8.47 2.61
C LEU A 478 -3.69 9.27 1.76
N THR A 479 -3.85 8.89 0.50
CA THR A 479 -4.77 9.56 -0.43
C THR A 479 -6.07 8.77 -0.59
N THR A 480 -7.22 9.45 -0.55
CA THR A 480 -8.53 8.87 -0.87
C THR A 480 -9.30 9.82 -1.79
N THR A 481 -10.30 9.31 -2.53
CA THR A 481 -11.09 10.13 -3.46
C THR A 481 -12.51 10.29 -2.92
N ASN A 482 -12.96 11.52 -2.68
CA ASN A 482 -14.39 11.78 -2.48
C ASN A 482 -15.07 11.88 -3.84
N VAL A 483 -15.80 10.83 -4.21
CA VAL A 483 -16.48 10.73 -5.50
C VAL A 483 -17.66 11.69 -5.57
N SER A 484 -18.33 11.98 -4.44
CA SER A 484 -19.46 12.91 -4.38
C SER A 484 -19.05 14.36 -4.66
N GLN A 485 -17.82 14.75 -4.28
CA GLN A 485 -17.28 16.11 -4.50
C GLN A 485 -16.29 16.19 -5.67
N HIS A 486 -16.05 15.08 -6.37
CA HIS A 486 -15.08 15.00 -7.47
C HIS A 486 -13.67 15.49 -7.10
N ARG A 487 -13.21 15.23 -5.86
CA ARG A 487 -11.90 15.74 -5.39
C ARG A 487 -11.10 14.73 -4.55
N PRO A 488 -9.76 14.75 -4.64
CA PRO A 488 -8.89 14.00 -3.73
C PRO A 488 -8.95 14.59 -2.32
N TYR A 489 -8.75 13.72 -1.34
CA TYR A 489 -8.49 14.04 0.06
C TYR A 489 -7.20 13.35 0.49
N ARG A 490 -6.51 13.96 1.45
CA ARG A 490 -5.29 13.39 2.03
C ARG A 490 -5.44 13.32 3.54
N PHE A 491 -5.09 12.17 4.09
CA PHE A 491 -4.89 11.99 5.53
C PHE A 491 -3.43 12.29 5.89
N PRO A 492 -3.16 12.86 7.07
CA PRO A 492 -4.14 13.31 8.07
C PRO A 492 -4.95 14.52 7.59
N LEU A 493 -6.21 14.61 8.04
CA LEU A 493 -7.09 15.73 7.70
C LEU A 493 -6.69 17.01 8.48
N PRO A 494 -7.07 18.20 8.01
CA PRO A 494 -6.87 19.43 8.79
C PRO A 494 -7.65 19.38 10.11
N VAL A 495 -7.14 20.07 11.14
CA VAL A 495 -7.84 20.27 12.42
C VAL A 495 -9.14 21.05 12.21
N ALA A 496 -10.13 20.87 13.09
CA ALA A 496 -11.44 21.50 12.94
C ALA A 496 -11.36 23.04 12.76
N ALA A 497 -10.56 23.72 13.59
CA ALA A 497 -10.34 25.16 13.50
C ALA A 497 -9.68 25.62 12.18
N GLU A 498 -8.95 24.74 11.48
CA GLU A 498 -8.41 25.03 10.15
C GLU A 498 -9.45 24.84 9.04
N LEU A 499 -10.33 23.85 9.17
CA LEU A 499 -11.45 23.67 8.27
C LEU A 499 -12.37 24.89 8.30
N GLU A 500 -12.71 25.38 9.49
CA GLU A 500 -13.52 26.58 9.69
C GLU A 500 -12.90 27.81 9.03
N ARG A 501 -11.59 28.06 9.26
CA ARG A 501 -10.86 29.16 8.63
C ARG A 501 -10.82 29.07 7.10
N ARG A 502 -10.87 27.86 6.55
CA ARG A 502 -10.93 27.61 5.10
C ARG A 502 -12.36 27.63 4.54
N GLY A 503 -13.38 27.87 5.38
CA GLY A 503 -14.79 27.80 5.00
C GLY A 503 -15.24 26.40 4.57
N LEU A 504 -14.58 25.35 5.08
CA LEU A 504 -14.90 23.96 4.79
C LEU A 504 -15.71 23.35 5.93
N THR A 505 -16.71 22.54 5.58
CA THR A 505 -17.52 21.83 6.56
C THR A 505 -16.80 20.58 7.09
N PRO A 506 -16.90 20.29 8.40
CA PRO A 506 -16.33 19.08 8.97
C PRO A 506 -17.04 17.83 8.43
N LEU A 507 -16.27 16.75 8.29
CA LEU A 507 -16.81 15.45 7.91
C LEU A 507 -17.43 14.78 9.13
N LEU A 508 -18.60 14.18 8.91
CA LEU A 508 -19.40 13.51 9.92
C LEU A 508 -19.48 12.01 9.61
N PHE A 509 -19.69 11.19 10.63
CA PHE A 509 -19.90 9.76 10.48
C PHE A 509 -21.08 9.26 11.30
N CYS A 510 -21.68 8.16 10.83
CA CYS A 510 -22.68 7.41 11.58
C CYS A 510 -22.04 6.11 12.07
N ARG A 511 -22.23 5.77 13.35
CA ARG A 511 -21.71 4.53 13.96
C ARG A 511 -22.04 3.29 13.13
N MET A 512 -23.33 3.09 12.81
CA MET A 512 -23.79 1.94 12.03
C MET A 512 -23.22 1.90 10.61
N CYS A 513 -23.03 3.07 9.98
CA CYS A 513 -22.41 3.18 8.66
C CYS A 513 -20.94 2.73 8.68
N LEU A 514 -20.17 3.12 9.70
CA LEU A 514 -18.76 2.74 9.81
C LEU A 514 -18.57 1.30 10.29
N GLU A 515 -19.40 0.79 11.21
CA GLU A 515 -19.33 -0.63 11.65
C GLU A 515 -19.58 -1.61 10.47
N ALA A 516 -20.26 -1.15 9.42
CA ALA A 516 -20.44 -1.93 8.19
C ALA A 516 -19.15 -2.12 7.38
N VAL A 517 -18.10 -1.32 7.62
CA VAL A 517 -16.83 -1.35 6.85
C VAL A 517 -15.57 -1.42 7.71
N LEU A 518 -15.66 -1.12 9.01
CA LEU A 518 -14.59 -1.13 10.00
C LEU A 518 -14.93 -1.99 11.22
N PRO A 519 -13.91 -2.53 11.93
CA PRO A 519 -14.12 -3.26 13.17
C PRO A 519 -14.82 -2.41 14.23
N VAL A 520 -15.68 -3.03 15.04
CA VAL A 520 -16.47 -2.35 16.08
C VAL A 520 -15.57 -1.55 17.03
N ARG A 521 -14.43 -2.11 17.44
CA ARG A 521 -13.45 -1.43 18.31
C ARG A 521 -12.89 -0.13 17.73
N VAL A 522 -12.67 -0.06 16.42
CA VAL A 522 -12.16 1.15 15.74
C VAL A 522 -13.26 2.22 15.72
N VAL A 523 -14.51 1.80 15.52
CA VAL A 523 -15.65 2.73 15.56
C VAL A 523 -15.93 3.18 17.00
N ALA A 524 -15.78 2.30 17.99
CA ALA A 524 -15.91 2.66 19.39
C ALA A 524 -14.88 3.72 19.80
N HIS A 525 -13.61 3.58 19.38
CA HIS A 525 -12.58 4.60 19.55
C HIS A 525 -13.00 5.95 18.94
N LEU A 526 -13.49 5.95 17.69
CA LEU A 526 -13.97 7.17 17.03
C LEU A 526 -15.14 7.83 17.80
N VAL A 527 -16.10 7.03 18.28
CA VAL A 527 -17.24 7.55 19.06
C VAL A 527 -16.79 8.09 20.42
N GLN A 528 -15.77 7.49 21.05
CA GLN A 528 -15.22 8.00 22.30
C GLN A 528 -14.45 9.32 22.12
N ALA A 529 -13.77 9.48 20.99
CA ALA A 529 -13.00 10.69 20.67
C ALA A 529 -13.87 11.84 20.12
N SER A 530 -15.13 11.58 19.77
CA SER A 530 -15.98 12.54 19.04
C SER A 530 -17.33 12.78 19.71
N PRO A 531 -17.72 14.05 19.95
CA PRO A 531 -19.07 14.37 20.41
C PRO A 531 -20.13 14.00 19.37
N ALA A 532 -21.32 13.63 19.84
CA ALA A 532 -22.50 13.46 18.99
C ALA A 532 -23.11 14.84 18.68
N LEU A 533 -23.57 15.04 17.45
CA LEU A 533 -24.32 16.23 17.05
C LEU A 533 -25.71 16.27 17.66
N GLU A 534 -26.33 17.45 17.64
CA GLU A 534 -27.73 17.64 18.06
C GLU A 534 -28.69 16.68 17.34
N PRO A 535 -29.77 16.24 18.01
CA PRO A 535 -30.65 15.16 17.54
C PRO A 535 -31.34 15.42 16.19
N ASP A 536 -31.38 16.66 15.72
CA ASP A 536 -32.03 17.05 14.47
C ASP A 536 -31.24 16.59 13.22
N HIS A 537 -29.94 16.31 13.35
CA HIS A 537 -29.09 15.83 12.26
C HIS A 537 -28.90 14.31 12.31
N THR A 538 -29.87 13.57 11.75
CA THR A 538 -29.85 12.11 11.70
C THR A 538 -29.25 11.55 10.40
N CYS A 539 -28.77 10.31 10.47
CA CYS A 539 -28.22 9.63 9.30
C CYS A 539 -29.31 9.27 8.27
N PRO A 540 -29.17 9.67 6.98
CA PRO A 540 -30.18 9.35 5.95
C PRO A 540 -30.26 7.85 5.61
N ARG A 541 -29.30 7.04 6.08
CA ARG A 541 -29.24 5.59 5.84
C ARG A 541 -29.78 4.76 7.00
N HIS A 542 -29.83 5.33 8.20
CA HIS A 542 -30.18 4.62 9.42
C HIS A 542 -31.11 5.49 10.26
N GLU A 543 -32.39 5.12 10.26
CA GLU A 543 -33.44 5.81 10.99
C GLU A 543 -33.09 5.89 12.49
N GLY A 544 -33.18 7.10 13.05
CA GLY A 544 -32.88 7.36 14.47
C GLY A 544 -31.39 7.32 14.86
N SER A 545 -30.47 7.15 13.92
CA SER A 545 -29.02 7.16 14.22
C SER A 545 -28.44 8.56 14.17
N GLN A 546 -27.78 8.97 15.25
CA GLN A 546 -27.05 10.25 15.33
C GLN A 546 -25.77 10.25 14.49
N LEU A 547 -25.38 11.45 14.06
CA LEU A 547 -24.10 11.72 13.42
C LEU A 547 -23.09 12.23 14.46
N HIS A 548 -21.83 11.85 14.28
CA HIS A 548 -20.70 12.29 15.09
C HIS A 548 -19.72 13.03 14.19
N GLU A 549 -19.10 14.09 14.70
CA GLU A 549 -18.02 14.77 13.99
C GLU A 549 -16.79 13.85 13.92
N LEU A 550 -16.07 13.84 12.80
CA LEU A 550 -14.80 13.14 12.74
C LEU A 550 -13.81 13.82 13.72
N PRO A 551 -13.08 13.05 14.55
CA PRO A 551 -12.22 13.66 15.56
C PRO A 551 -11.05 14.39 14.92
N ASP A 552 -10.34 15.19 15.72
CA ASP A 552 -9.09 15.83 15.31
C ASP A 552 -8.10 14.79 14.76
N PRO A 553 -7.22 15.19 13.83
CA PRO A 553 -6.43 14.25 13.03
C PRO A 553 -5.55 13.30 13.84
N TRP A 554 -5.07 13.71 15.02
CA TRP A 554 -4.27 12.86 15.90
C TRP A 554 -5.08 11.75 16.59
N ASP A 555 -6.40 11.89 16.69
CA ASP A 555 -7.32 10.89 17.28
C ASP A 555 -7.89 9.93 16.23
N VAL A 556 -7.69 10.22 14.94
CA VAL A 556 -8.15 9.37 13.84
C VAL A 556 -7.35 8.05 13.81
N PRO A 557 -8.02 6.88 13.82
CA PRO A 557 -7.35 5.60 13.63
C PRO A 557 -6.77 5.45 12.23
N VAL A 558 -5.53 4.97 12.12
CA VAL A 558 -4.86 4.69 10.85
C VAL A 558 -5.67 3.71 10.00
N ALA A 559 -6.32 2.72 10.64
CA ALA A 559 -7.18 1.75 9.97
C ALA A 559 -8.34 2.38 9.18
N LEU A 560 -8.94 3.49 9.65
CA LEU A 560 -9.97 4.23 8.92
C LEU A 560 -9.39 4.83 7.64
N ALA A 561 -8.26 5.53 7.74
CA ALA A 561 -7.61 6.18 6.60
C ALA A 561 -7.18 5.16 5.53
N VAL A 562 -6.61 4.02 5.95
CA VAL A 562 -6.28 2.93 5.02
C VAL A 562 -7.53 2.36 4.37
N ARG A 563 -8.60 2.11 5.15
CA ARG A 563 -9.86 1.57 4.64
C ARG A 563 -10.53 2.48 3.60
N MET A 564 -10.42 3.80 3.76
CA MET A 564 -10.89 4.78 2.78
C MET A 564 -9.99 4.81 1.55
N SER A 565 -8.66 4.81 1.72
CA SER A 565 -7.69 4.82 0.62
C SER A 565 -7.77 3.59 -0.27
N MET A 566 -8.01 2.40 0.29
CA MET A 566 -8.02 1.13 -0.46
C MET A 566 -9.41 0.70 -0.96
N ALA A 567 -10.42 1.57 -0.92
CA ALA A 567 -11.80 1.23 -1.31
C ALA A 567 -11.95 1.07 -2.84
N VAL A 568 -11.29 0.04 -3.40
CA VAL A 568 -11.25 -0.30 -4.83
C VAL A 568 -12.68 -0.45 -5.36
N PRO A 569 -13.12 0.40 -6.31
CA PRO A 569 -14.49 0.39 -6.81
C PRO A 569 -14.92 -0.98 -7.33
N GLY A 570 -16.12 -1.40 -6.95
CA GLY A 570 -16.69 -2.69 -7.33
C GLY A 570 -16.14 -3.89 -6.55
N LEU A 571 -14.95 -3.82 -5.93
CA LEU A 571 -14.44 -4.89 -5.08
C LEU A 571 -14.74 -4.63 -3.61
N LEU A 572 -14.23 -3.52 -3.07
CA LEU A 572 -14.41 -3.12 -1.67
C LEU A 572 -15.47 -2.02 -1.58
N ALA A 573 -16.31 -2.07 -0.55
CA ALA A 573 -17.35 -1.07 -0.36
C ALA A 573 -16.73 0.32 -0.14
N ALA A 574 -17.29 1.35 -0.76
CA ALA A 574 -16.98 2.74 -0.49
C ALA A 574 -17.34 3.11 0.95
N VAL A 575 -16.59 4.04 1.55
CA VAL A 575 -16.80 4.49 2.92
C VAL A 575 -17.75 5.70 2.90
N PRO A 576 -18.93 5.60 3.54
CA PRO A 576 -19.88 6.71 3.61
C PRO A 576 -19.53 7.65 4.77
N LEU A 577 -19.37 8.94 4.48
CA LEU A 577 -19.33 10.03 5.45
C LEU A 577 -20.40 11.07 5.10
N ALA A 578 -20.65 12.05 5.95
CA ALA A 578 -21.64 13.10 5.71
C ALA A 578 -21.06 14.50 5.97
N THR A 579 -21.71 15.53 5.45
CA THR A 579 -21.54 16.92 5.90
C THR A 579 -22.92 17.49 6.15
N VAL A 580 -23.02 18.44 7.08
CA VAL A 580 -24.21 19.29 7.20
C VAL A 580 -23.90 20.57 6.43
N GLU A 581 -24.73 20.88 5.45
CA GLU A 581 -24.68 22.17 4.76
C GLU A 581 -25.85 23.01 5.28
N ALA A 582 -25.56 24.23 5.72
CA ALA A 582 -26.60 25.16 6.11
C ALA A 582 -27.38 25.59 4.86
N ASP A 583 -28.71 25.44 4.89
CA ASP A 583 -29.55 25.92 3.80
C ASP A 583 -29.42 27.45 3.71
N ARG A 584 -29.02 27.93 2.52
CA ARG A 584 -28.88 29.38 2.24
C ARG A 584 -30.22 30.09 2.27
N ASP A 585 -31.30 29.39 1.94
CA ASP A 585 -32.65 29.96 1.85
C ASP A 585 -33.41 29.83 3.18
N ARG A 586 -32.95 28.96 4.10
CA ARG A 586 -33.57 28.71 5.43
C ARG A 586 -32.52 28.58 6.54
N PRO A 587 -32.05 29.70 7.10
CA PRO A 587 -31.12 29.66 8.23
C PRO A 587 -31.75 28.94 9.43
N GLY A 588 -31.19 27.77 9.78
CA GLY A 588 -31.67 26.89 10.87
C GLY A 588 -32.04 25.47 10.42
N GLU A 589 -32.31 25.23 9.13
CA GLU A 589 -32.48 23.89 8.56
C GLU A 589 -31.18 23.47 7.84
N GLY A 590 -30.38 22.60 8.44
CA GLY A 590 -29.18 22.04 7.82
C GLY A 590 -29.48 20.74 7.07
N SER A 591 -29.21 20.67 5.76
CA SER A 591 -29.37 19.44 4.99
C SER A 591 -28.14 18.54 5.12
N VAL A 592 -28.38 17.27 5.42
CA VAL A 592 -27.32 16.26 5.53
C VAL A 592 -26.99 15.72 4.13
N HIS A 593 -25.76 15.94 3.67
CA HIS A 593 -25.26 15.43 2.39
C HIS A 593 -24.32 14.25 2.60
N LEU A 594 -24.55 13.15 1.87
CA LEU A 594 -23.74 11.94 1.96
C LEU A 594 -22.59 11.95 0.95
N HIS A 595 -21.38 11.73 1.45
CA HIS A 595 -20.14 11.62 0.69
C HIS A 595 -19.67 10.17 0.58
N TRP A 596 -19.30 9.76 -0.62
CA TRP A 596 -18.75 8.43 -0.88
C TRP A 596 -17.26 8.49 -1.15
N PHE A 597 -16.49 7.97 -0.20
CA PHE A 597 -15.05 7.86 -0.31
C PHE A 597 -14.66 6.52 -0.94
N ALA A 598 -13.83 6.61 -1.97
CA ALA A 598 -13.33 5.48 -2.74
C ALA A 598 -11.79 5.54 -2.84
N ASP A 599 -11.27 4.59 -3.60
CA ASP A 599 -9.83 4.42 -3.85
C ASP A 599 -9.06 5.72 -4.19
N GLY A 600 -7.88 5.87 -3.59
CA GLY A 600 -6.98 7.01 -3.81
C GLY A 600 -6.47 7.15 -5.25
N ASP A 601 -6.17 6.04 -5.92
CA ASP A 601 -5.61 6.02 -7.29
C ASP A 601 -6.61 6.52 -8.34
N LEU A 602 -7.87 6.82 -7.97
CA LEU A 602 -8.84 7.43 -8.89
C LEU A 602 -8.52 8.88 -9.22
N SER A 603 -7.92 9.63 -8.29
CA SER A 603 -7.71 11.07 -8.43
C SER A 603 -6.26 11.52 -8.25
N ALA A 604 -5.45 10.77 -7.48
CA ALA A 604 -4.01 10.97 -7.40
C ALA A 604 -3.34 9.63 -7.05
N GLY A 605 -2.47 9.13 -7.94
CA GLY A 605 -1.76 7.88 -7.75
C GLY A 605 -0.65 8.03 -6.71
N MET A 606 0.61 8.09 -7.13
CA MET A 606 1.74 8.21 -6.21
C MET A 606 1.84 9.63 -5.64
N PRO A 607 1.82 9.82 -4.31
CA PRO A 607 1.85 11.16 -3.72
C PRO A 607 3.24 11.82 -3.78
N VAL A 608 4.06 11.59 -4.81
CA VAL A 608 5.46 12.04 -4.91
C VAL A 608 5.63 13.52 -4.64
N GLY A 609 4.76 14.34 -5.24
CA GLY A 609 4.80 15.79 -5.08
C GLY A 609 4.50 16.27 -3.65
N ALA A 610 3.95 15.43 -2.77
CA ALA A 610 3.75 15.76 -1.35
C ALA A 610 5.01 15.49 -0.50
N PHE A 611 5.91 14.64 -0.98
CA PHE A 611 7.13 14.24 -0.27
C PHE A 611 8.36 14.99 -0.76
N ASP A 612 8.41 15.27 -2.06
CA ASP A 612 9.58 15.89 -2.65
C ASP A 612 9.64 17.39 -2.43
N THR A 613 10.81 17.81 -1.97
CA THR A 613 11.22 19.20 -1.91
C THR A 613 12.25 19.48 -2.99
N LEU A 614 12.35 20.74 -3.43
CA LEU A 614 13.36 21.19 -4.39
C LEU A 614 14.78 20.88 -3.90
N LEU A 615 15.00 21.02 -2.59
CA LEU A 615 16.28 20.79 -1.92
C LEU A 615 16.10 19.68 -0.87
N PRO A 616 16.19 18.40 -1.28
CA PRO A 616 15.92 17.28 -0.38
C PRO A 616 17.02 17.12 0.67
N ARG A 617 16.61 16.99 1.93
CA ARG A 617 17.50 16.67 3.06
C ARG A 617 18.05 15.25 2.98
N TRP A 618 17.24 14.31 2.52
CA TRP A 618 17.53 12.88 2.38
C TRP A 618 16.78 12.29 1.17
N PRO A 619 17.11 11.07 0.70
CA PRO A 619 16.43 10.49 -0.46
C PRO A 619 14.97 10.13 -0.19
N THR A 620 14.10 10.39 -1.16
CA THR A 620 12.73 9.87 -1.24
C THR A 620 12.72 8.61 -2.11
N PHE A 621 12.43 7.44 -1.57
CA PHE A 621 12.32 6.21 -2.36
C PHE A 621 10.90 5.99 -2.88
N GLY A 622 10.77 5.39 -4.06
CA GLY A 622 9.49 5.02 -4.65
C GLY A 622 9.42 3.55 -4.99
N PHE A 623 8.30 2.89 -4.72
CA PHE A 623 7.98 1.60 -5.32
C PHE A 623 6.76 1.72 -6.22
N HIS A 624 6.88 1.20 -7.44
CA HIS A 624 5.81 1.19 -8.42
C HIS A 624 5.68 -0.19 -9.08
N VAL A 625 4.55 -0.87 -8.88
CA VAL A 625 4.26 -2.14 -9.54
C VAL A 625 3.78 -1.88 -10.96
N ARG A 626 4.52 -2.41 -11.94
CA ARG A 626 4.13 -2.37 -13.35
C ARG A 626 3.28 -3.59 -13.71
N PRO A 627 2.24 -3.41 -14.54
CA PRO A 627 1.63 -4.54 -15.24
C PRO A 627 2.69 -5.22 -16.13
N ASP A 628 2.50 -6.51 -16.37
CA ASP A 628 3.53 -7.43 -16.91
C ASP A 628 4.21 -6.94 -18.20
N ALA A 629 5.51 -7.23 -18.32
CA ALA A 629 6.39 -6.79 -19.40
C ALA A 629 6.09 -7.44 -20.76
N ALA A 630 5.33 -8.53 -20.78
CA ALA A 630 4.99 -9.27 -22.01
C ALA A 630 4.26 -8.43 -23.08
N THR A 631 3.61 -7.31 -22.68
CA THR A 631 2.90 -6.39 -23.60
C THR A 631 3.60 -5.06 -23.82
N ALA A 632 4.68 -4.75 -23.08
CA ALA A 632 5.39 -3.48 -23.20
C ALA A 632 6.64 -3.67 -24.04
N ARG A 633 6.67 -3.08 -25.24
CA ARG A 633 7.89 -3.02 -26.05
C ARG A 633 8.63 -1.72 -25.74
N THR A 634 9.88 -1.84 -25.31
CA THR A 634 10.84 -0.73 -25.25
C THR A 634 11.53 -0.58 -26.60
N ALA A 635 11.79 0.65 -27.04
CA ALA A 635 12.42 0.91 -28.34
C ALA A 635 13.87 0.41 -28.44
N ASP A 636 14.57 0.21 -27.31
CA ASP A 636 16.02 -0.11 -27.29
C ASP A 636 16.42 -1.34 -26.45
N GLU A 637 15.47 -2.07 -25.86
CA GLU A 637 15.77 -3.30 -25.15
C GLU A 637 14.90 -4.44 -25.67
N ALA A 638 15.53 -5.46 -26.24
CA ALA A 638 14.92 -6.78 -26.35
C ALA A 638 14.36 -7.18 -24.97
N PRO A 639 13.27 -7.96 -24.89
CA PRO A 639 12.74 -8.45 -23.62
C PRO A 639 13.77 -9.40 -22.98
N THR A 640 14.79 -8.84 -22.35
CA THR A 640 15.89 -9.58 -21.75
C THR A 640 15.41 -10.22 -20.47
N ALA A 641 16.02 -11.36 -20.16
CA ALA A 641 15.76 -12.21 -19.01
C ALA A 641 16.19 -11.58 -17.65
N GLY A 642 16.06 -10.26 -17.44
CA GLY A 642 16.43 -9.55 -16.19
C GLY A 642 15.55 -9.84 -14.95
N PRO A 643 15.91 -9.42 -13.74
CA PRO A 643 15.41 -9.98 -12.45
C PRO A 643 13.94 -9.73 -12.07
N GLY A 644 13.08 -9.25 -12.97
CA GLY A 644 11.65 -8.97 -12.69
C GLY A 644 11.40 -7.66 -11.93
N TRP A 645 12.42 -6.82 -11.84
CA TRP A 645 12.38 -5.43 -11.37
C TRP A 645 13.41 -4.61 -12.16
N VAL A 646 13.19 -3.30 -12.24
CA VAL A 646 14.06 -2.34 -12.92
C VAL A 646 14.23 -1.11 -12.03
N LEU A 647 15.48 -0.67 -11.85
CA LEU A 647 15.80 0.60 -11.19
C LEU A 647 16.54 1.49 -12.21
N PRO A 648 15.84 2.45 -12.84
CA PRO A 648 16.42 3.30 -13.88
C PRO A 648 17.68 4.03 -13.41
N GLU A 649 18.60 4.34 -14.32
CA GLU A 649 19.78 5.15 -13.98
C GLU A 649 19.40 6.59 -13.60
N GLN A 650 20.20 7.21 -12.74
CA GLN A 650 19.95 8.56 -12.21
C GLN A 650 20.26 9.69 -13.21
N ASP A 651 20.89 9.37 -14.34
CA ASP A 651 21.76 10.30 -15.08
C ASP A 651 21.14 10.90 -16.35
N ALA A 652 21.96 11.32 -17.31
CA ALA A 652 21.53 11.90 -18.59
C ALA A 652 20.97 10.88 -19.60
N VAL A 653 20.75 9.61 -19.20
CA VAL A 653 20.21 8.58 -20.10
C VAL A 653 18.87 9.03 -20.67
N ARG A 654 18.68 8.85 -21.98
CA ARG A 654 17.41 9.20 -22.65
C ARG A 654 16.24 8.49 -21.99
N ARG A 655 15.09 9.18 -21.93
CA ARG A 655 13.84 8.60 -21.44
C ARG A 655 13.55 7.30 -22.20
N ALA A 656 13.36 6.21 -21.47
CA ALA A 656 12.83 4.99 -22.06
C ALA A 656 11.35 5.25 -22.40
N VAL A 657 11.03 5.46 -23.68
CA VAL A 657 9.64 5.61 -24.09
C VAL A 657 9.00 4.23 -24.16
N HIS A 658 7.93 4.06 -23.39
CA HIS A 658 7.16 2.83 -23.35
C HIS A 658 5.92 2.95 -24.23
N TRP A 659 5.72 1.98 -25.12
CA TRP A 659 4.53 1.86 -25.94
C TRP A 659 3.87 0.51 -25.66
N GLN A 660 2.55 0.48 -25.69
CA GLN A 660 1.76 -0.74 -25.54
C GLN A 660 0.79 -0.85 -26.71
N ASP A 661 0.70 -2.05 -27.28
CA ASP A 661 -0.28 -2.35 -28.31
C ASP A 661 -1.71 -2.30 -27.73
N VAL A 662 -2.66 -1.82 -28.54
CA VAL A 662 -4.09 -1.76 -28.17
C VAL A 662 -4.87 -2.80 -28.97
N PRO A 663 -4.84 -4.09 -28.60
CA PRO A 663 -5.37 -5.15 -29.44
C PRO A 663 -6.90 -5.25 -29.43
N THR A 664 -7.57 -4.65 -28.43
CA THR A 664 -9.02 -4.80 -28.23
C THR A 664 -9.65 -3.51 -27.68
N LEU A 665 -10.96 -3.33 -27.91
CA LEU A 665 -11.73 -2.23 -27.31
C LEU A 665 -11.65 -2.23 -25.76
N GLY A 666 -11.65 -3.42 -25.15
CA GLY A 666 -11.48 -3.55 -23.70
C GLY A 666 -10.08 -3.17 -23.20
N ALA A 667 -9.04 -3.40 -24.02
CA ALA A 667 -7.70 -2.90 -23.73
C ALA A 667 -7.64 -1.37 -23.87
N PHE A 668 -8.26 -0.81 -24.92
CA PHE A 668 -8.36 0.64 -25.11
C PHE A 668 -9.02 1.34 -23.93
N ALA A 669 -10.21 0.89 -23.50
CA ALA A 669 -10.92 1.49 -22.37
C ALA A 669 -10.11 1.42 -21.06
N ARG A 670 -9.39 0.31 -20.83
CA ARG A 670 -8.52 0.15 -19.66
C ARG A 670 -7.31 1.08 -19.73
N MET A 671 -6.70 1.23 -20.91
CA MET A 671 -5.57 2.12 -21.12
C MET A 671 -5.98 3.58 -20.99
N LEU A 672 -7.14 3.98 -21.52
CA LEU A 672 -7.68 5.34 -21.35
C LEU A 672 -7.85 5.70 -19.87
N LEU A 673 -8.43 4.78 -19.09
CA LEU A 673 -8.58 4.94 -17.65
C LEU A 673 -7.24 4.94 -16.91
N GLY A 674 -6.27 4.12 -17.36
CA GLY A 674 -4.91 4.11 -16.84
C GLY A 674 -4.21 5.45 -17.06
N THR A 675 -4.21 5.95 -18.30
CA THR A 675 -3.64 7.25 -18.67
C THR A 675 -4.25 8.38 -17.84
N ALA A 676 -5.57 8.43 -17.71
CA ALA A 676 -6.25 9.45 -16.92
C ALA A 676 -5.82 9.46 -15.44
N ARG A 677 -5.42 8.30 -14.89
CA ARG A 677 -5.01 8.16 -13.48
C ARG A 677 -3.53 8.37 -13.26
N SER A 678 -2.68 7.88 -14.16
CA SER A 678 -1.23 7.77 -13.92
C SER A 678 -0.37 8.72 -14.74
N TRP A 679 -0.94 9.50 -15.67
CA TRP A 679 -0.16 10.41 -16.53
C TRP A 679 0.64 11.43 -15.71
N GLY A 680 -0.01 12.10 -14.76
CA GLY A 680 0.64 13.09 -13.89
C GLY A 680 1.83 12.49 -13.14
N ASP A 681 1.65 11.33 -12.52
CA ASP A 681 2.73 10.71 -11.74
C ASP A 681 3.85 10.19 -12.63
N ALA A 682 3.51 9.54 -13.76
CA ALA A 682 4.49 9.03 -14.72
C ALA A 682 5.42 10.14 -15.22
N SER A 683 4.84 11.32 -15.48
CA SER A 683 5.54 12.51 -15.96
C SER A 683 6.60 13.00 -14.94
N VAL A 684 6.27 12.99 -13.65
CA VAL A 684 7.19 13.40 -12.56
C VAL A 684 8.22 12.31 -12.29
N THR A 685 7.83 11.04 -12.30
CA THR A 685 8.77 9.94 -12.06
C THR A 685 9.80 9.75 -13.17
N ASP A 686 9.53 10.25 -14.37
CA ASP A 686 10.48 10.19 -15.50
C ASP A 686 11.58 11.27 -15.45
N LEU A 687 11.44 12.28 -14.57
CA LEU A 687 12.41 13.36 -14.44
C LEU A 687 13.79 12.88 -13.95
N PRO A 688 14.89 13.50 -14.42
CA PRO A 688 16.21 13.31 -13.84
C PRO A 688 16.21 13.59 -12.33
N GLY A 689 16.88 12.74 -11.55
CA GLY A 689 16.82 12.77 -10.09
C GLY A 689 15.55 12.18 -9.47
N PHE A 690 14.46 11.94 -10.21
CA PHE A 690 13.26 11.25 -9.73
C PHE A 690 13.23 9.78 -10.15
N ARG A 691 13.59 9.46 -11.39
CA ARG A 691 13.51 8.09 -11.91
C ARG A 691 14.41 7.09 -11.19
N GLY A 692 15.64 7.49 -10.84
CA GLY A 692 16.63 6.58 -10.27
C GLY A 692 16.48 6.33 -8.77
N ARG A 693 15.38 6.80 -8.18
CA ARG A 693 14.93 6.52 -6.80
C ARG A 693 13.58 5.79 -6.77
N VAL A 694 12.98 5.49 -7.92
CA VAL A 694 11.71 4.76 -8.04
C VAL A 694 11.98 3.39 -8.64
N ALA A 695 11.90 2.34 -7.81
CA ALA A 695 12.00 0.97 -8.28
C ALA A 695 10.69 0.52 -8.92
N GLN A 696 10.80 -0.04 -10.12
CA GLN A 696 9.68 -0.56 -10.89
C GLN A 696 9.68 -2.09 -10.78
N VAL A 697 8.63 -2.68 -10.20
CA VAL A 697 8.56 -4.13 -9.98
C VAL A 697 7.49 -4.75 -10.87
N SER A 698 7.80 -5.83 -11.58
CA SER A 698 6.85 -6.50 -12.48
C SER A 698 5.87 -7.39 -11.70
N ALA A 699 4.57 -7.21 -11.97
CA ALA A 699 3.48 -7.96 -11.31
C ALA A 699 3.31 -9.43 -11.77
N GLY A 700 3.92 -9.85 -12.89
CA GLY A 700 3.74 -11.19 -13.49
C GLY A 700 5.02 -12.03 -13.47
N ASP A 701 4.90 -13.36 -13.46
CA ASP A 701 6.03 -14.27 -13.58
C ASP A 701 6.39 -14.58 -15.04
N ARG A 702 7.67 -14.85 -15.32
CA ARG A 702 8.15 -15.23 -16.65
C ARG A 702 7.64 -16.62 -17.01
N GLY A 703 6.48 -16.71 -17.66
CA GLY A 703 6.03 -17.92 -18.33
C GLY A 703 4.52 -18.15 -18.30
N ASP A 704 3.85 -17.88 -17.18
CA ASP A 704 2.45 -18.30 -16.96
C ASP A 704 1.42 -17.15 -16.98
N GLY A 705 1.86 -15.92 -17.19
CA GLY A 705 1.01 -14.72 -17.07
C GLY A 705 0.67 -14.40 -15.61
N PRO A 706 0.10 -13.23 -15.31
CA PRO A 706 -0.17 -12.82 -13.94
C PRO A 706 -1.35 -13.60 -13.35
N ASP A 707 -1.16 -14.19 -12.17
CA ASP A 707 -2.26 -14.70 -11.36
C ASP A 707 -3.27 -13.57 -11.07
N PRO A 708 -4.58 -13.79 -11.27
CA PRO A 708 -5.58 -12.75 -11.06
C PRO A 708 -5.84 -12.55 -9.57
N VAL A 709 -5.36 -11.43 -9.02
CA VAL A 709 -5.67 -10.98 -7.66
C VAL A 709 -7.21 -10.93 -7.45
N PRO A 710 -7.76 -11.43 -6.32
CA PRO A 710 -7.10 -11.87 -5.08
C PRO A 710 -6.61 -13.32 -5.05
N PHE A 711 -6.80 -14.06 -6.14
CA PHE A 711 -6.35 -15.44 -6.24
C PHE A 711 -4.92 -15.45 -6.76
N VAL A 712 -3.97 -15.23 -5.85
CA VAL A 712 -2.51 -15.36 -6.10
C VAL A 712 -1.97 -16.64 -5.47
N ARG A 713 -1.25 -17.48 -6.25
CA ARG A 713 -0.65 -18.71 -5.73
C ARG A 713 0.48 -18.38 -4.76
N GLN A 714 0.79 -19.28 -3.84
CA GLN A 714 1.86 -19.09 -2.86
C GLN A 714 3.22 -18.79 -3.53
N ARG A 715 3.59 -19.53 -4.57
CA ARG A 715 4.83 -19.33 -5.31
C ARG A 715 4.90 -17.94 -5.95
N THR A 716 3.83 -17.49 -6.60
CA THR A 716 3.73 -16.16 -7.21
C THR A 716 3.80 -15.06 -6.16
N LEU A 717 3.11 -15.24 -5.03
CA LEU A 717 3.11 -14.29 -3.92
C LEU A 717 4.53 -14.12 -3.34
N LEU A 718 5.22 -15.23 -3.06
CA LEU A 718 6.59 -15.21 -2.55
C LEU A 718 7.58 -14.64 -3.57
N SER A 719 7.45 -14.98 -4.86
CA SER A 719 8.33 -14.45 -5.89
C SER A 719 8.16 -12.93 -6.05
N LEU A 720 6.93 -12.42 -5.98
CA LEU A 720 6.64 -10.98 -5.96
C LEU A 720 7.25 -10.29 -4.73
N ALA A 721 7.11 -10.88 -3.55
CA ALA A 721 7.69 -10.34 -2.33
C ALA A 721 9.23 -10.30 -2.39
N LEU A 722 9.87 -11.36 -2.90
CA LEU A 722 11.33 -11.42 -3.07
C LEU A 722 11.85 -10.43 -4.12
N ARG A 723 11.10 -10.19 -5.20
CA ARG A 723 11.43 -9.11 -6.16
C ARG A 723 11.37 -7.74 -5.49
N GLY A 724 10.37 -7.50 -4.65
CA GLY A 724 10.28 -6.29 -3.84
C GLY A 724 11.48 -6.12 -2.91
N PHE A 725 11.90 -7.19 -2.23
CA PHE A 725 13.12 -7.20 -1.41
C PHE A 725 14.36 -6.83 -2.23
N ALA A 726 14.57 -7.49 -3.37
CA ALA A 726 15.72 -7.23 -4.25
C ALA A 726 15.72 -5.80 -4.80
N ALA A 727 14.55 -5.27 -5.15
CA ALA A 727 14.39 -3.88 -5.58
C ALA A 727 14.74 -2.87 -4.46
N GLY A 728 14.29 -3.13 -3.23
CA GLY A 728 14.64 -2.32 -2.06
C GLY A 728 16.14 -2.40 -1.73
N GLU A 729 16.73 -3.60 -1.79
CA GLU A 729 18.17 -3.81 -1.60
C GLU A 729 18.98 -3.08 -2.66
N ALA A 730 18.59 -3.14 -3.93
CA ALA A 730 19.25 -2.41 -5.02
C ALA A 730 19.21 -0.89 -4.82
N MET A 731 18.06 -0.34 -4.41
CA MET A 731 17.94 1.09 -4.08
C MET A 731 18.84 1.47 -2.90
N ARG A 732 18.83 0.67 -1.82
CA ARG A 732 19.70 0.89 -0.65
C ARG A 732 21.16 0.90 -1.07
N LEU A 733 21.61 -0.17 -1.73
CA LEU A 733 23.00 -0.34 -2.14
C LEU A 733 23.48 0.81 -3.01
N ARG A 734 22.64 1.25 -3.97
CA ARG A 734 22.96 2.42 -4.80
C ARG A 734 23.23 3.65 -3.95
N PHE A 735 22.26 4.08 -3.13
CA PHE A 735 22.39 5.34 -2.37
C PHE A 735 23.45 5.29 -1.26
N THR A 736 23.76 4.10 -0.75
CA THR A 736 24.87 3.91 0.20
C THR A 736 26.24 3.70 -0.46
N GLY A 737 26.27 3.45 -1.77
CA GLY A 737 27.50 3.19 -2.54
C GLY A 737 28.30 4.45 -2.82
N SER A 738 29.57 4.25 -3.16
CA SER A 738 30.40 5.30 -3.75
C SER A 738 29.89 5.67 -5.13
N ASP A 739 30.12 6.92 -5.54
CA ASP A 739 29.91 7.31 -6.92
C ASP A 739 30.99 6.65 -7.79
N ASP A 740 30.57 5.86 -8.79
CA ASP A 740 31.46 5.00 -9.60
C ASP A 740 32.49 5.81 -10.41
N GLY A 741 32.33 7.13 -10.48
CA GLY A 741 33.22 8.05 -11.20
C GLY A 741 34.20 8.85 -10.33
N VAL A 742 33.98 9.00 -9.01
CA VAL A 742 34.80 9.89 -8.16
C VAL A 742 34.97 9.33 -6.75
N SER A 743 36.23 9.13 -6.33
CA SER A 743 36.55 8.67 -4.98
C SER A 743 36.11 9.67 -3.90
N GLY A 744 35.48 9.16 -2.83
CA GLY A 744 35.02 9.98 -1.70
C GLY A 744 33.63 10.61 -1.86
N GLN A 745 32.98 10.49 -3.02
CA GLN A 745 31.60 10.94 -3.21
C GLN A 745 30.62 9.77 -3.11
N SER A 746 29.40 10.04 -2.63
CA SER A 746 28.32 9.05 -2.59
C SER A 746 27.29 9.30 -3.67
N GLN A 747 26.56 8.25 -4.05
CA GLN A 747 25.40 8.39 -4.94
C GLN A 747 24.29 9.27 -4.33
N THR A 748 24.24 9.40 -2.99
CA THR A 748 23.35 10.36 -2.32
C THR A 748 23.77 11.81 -2.61
N ASP A 749 25.07 12.10 -2.66
CA ASP A 749 25.58 13.43 -3.00
C ASP A 749 25.31 13.75 -4.47
N ARG A 750 25.47 12.77 -5.36
CA ARG A 750 25.07 12.87 -6.77
C ARG A 750 23.60 13.22 -6.92
N TYR A 751 22.71 12.53 -6.19
CA TYR A 751 21.29 12.86 -6.17
C TYR A 751 21.02 14.30 -5.71
N ARG A 752 21.62 14.73 -4.58
CA ARG A 752 21.47 16.09 -4.07
C ARG A 752 21.98 17.14 -5.07
N TRP A 753 23.09 16.84 -5.75
CA TRP A 753 23.67 17.70 -6.78
C TRP A 753 22.73 17.88 -7.97
N ILE A 754 22.17 16.79 -8.51
CA ILE A 754 21.20 16.84 -9.62
C ILE A 754 19.99 17.69 -9.20
N ARG A 755 19.45 17.48 -7.99
CA ARG A 755 18.30 18.23 -7.47
C ARG A 755 18.59 19.72 -7.29
N LEU A 756 19.77 20.07 -6.77
CA LEU A 756 20.23 21.45 -6.66
C LEU A 756 20.29 22.12 -8.05
N ARG A 757 20.87 21.46 -9.05
CA ARG A 757 20.96 22.00 -10.43
C ARG A 757 19.57 22.18 -11.06
N THR A 758 18.67 21.23 -10.87
CA THR A 758 17.26 21.37 -11.32
C THR A 758 16.58 22.55 -10.62
N ALA A 759 16.73 22.69 -9.29
CA ALA A 759 16.13 23.80 -8.55
C ALA A 759 16.66 25.17 -9.02
N LEU A 760 17.98 25.31 -9.20
CA LEU A 760 18.59 26.56 -9.68
C LEU A 760 18.10 26.95 -11.07
N ARG A 761 17.87 25.96 -11.96
CA ARG A 761 17.27 26.20 -13.29
C ARG A 761 15.84 26.74 -13.16
N GLU A 762 15.01 26.17 -12.30
CA GLU A 762 13.64 26.65 -12.06
C GLU A 762 13.63 28.06 -11.45
N TYR A 763 14.49 28.34 -10.48
CA TYR A 763 14.61 29.69 -9.89
C TYR A 763 15.06 30.73 -10.91
N ARG A 764 15.95 30.39 -11.86
CA ARG A 764 16.30 31.27 -12.98
C ARG A 764 15.09 31.53 -13.87
N GLY A 765 14.33 30.49 -14.23
CA GLY A 765 13.11 30.64 -15.02
C GLY A 765 12.09 31.56 -14.37
N MET A 766 11.90 31.42 -13.05
CA MET A 766 11.06 32.30 -12.24
C MET A 766 11.60 33.73 -12.23
N SER A 767 12.91 33.93 -12.03
CA SER A 767 13.56 35.25 -12.04
C SER A 767 13.40 35.96 -13.39
N LEU A 768 13.57 35.25 -14.51
CA LEU A 768 13.35 35.79 -15.86
C LEU A 768 11.87 36.14 -16.09
N SER A 769 10.96 35.27 -15.66
CA SER A 769 9.51 35.49 -15.72
C SER A 769 9.08 36.73 -14.94
N ILE A 770 9.65 36.91 -13.73
CA ILE A 770 9.49 38.11 -12.90
C ILE A 770 10.05 39.32 -13.62
N GLY A 771 11.29 39.26 -14.11
CA GLY A 771 11.94 40.38 -14.80
C GLY A 771 11.11 40.89 -15.99
N ALA A 772 10.51 39.99 -16.76
CA ALA A 772 9.66 40.33 -17.91
C ALA A 772 8.30 40.93 -17.51
N ARG A 773 7.76 40.57 -16.34
CA ARG A 773 6.40 40.97 -15.90
C ARG A 773 6.39 42.03 -14.80
N LEU A 774 7.55 42.35 -14.21
CA LEU A 774 7.66 43.25 -13.07
C LEU A 774 7.02 44.63 -13.32
N PRO A 775 7.17 45.27 -14.51
CA PRO A 775 6.50 46.55 -14.77
C PRO A 775 4.98 46.45 -14.63
N LEU A 776 4.38 45.38 -15.17
CA LEU A 776 2.92 45.14 -15.12
C LEU A 776 2.41 45.08 -13.68
N TYR A 777 3.10 44.32 -12.82
CA TYR A 777 2.68 44.16 -11.42
C TYR A 777 3.01 45.37 -10.55
N SER A 778 4.08 46.10 -10.85
CA SER A 778 4.44 47.32 -10.11
C SER A 778 3.42 48.43 -10.36
N ASP A 779 3.00 48.60 -11.62
CA ASP A 779 1.96 49.56 -12.00
C ASP A 779 0.60 49.17 -11.41
N LEU A 780 0.27 47.87 -11.46
CA LEU A 780 -0.95 47.34 -10.85
C LEU A 780 -0.95 47.61 -9.34
N ALA A 781 0.10 47.27 -8.60
CA ALA A 781 0.13 47.45 -7.15
C ALA A 781 0.12 48.92 -6.71
N ALA A 782 0.71 49.82 -7.50
CA ALA A 782 0.64 51.26 -7.25
C ALA A 782 -0.79 51.81 -7.42
N GLY A 783 -1.57 51.27 -8.36
CA GLY A 783 -2.90 51.74 -8.71
C GLY A 783 -4.05 51.00 -8.03
N TYR A 784 -3.90 49.70 -7.76
CA TYR A 784 -4.97 48.80 -7.36
C TYR A 784 -5.49 49.16 -5.97
N ARG A 785 -6.81 49.24 -5.86
CA ARG A 785 -7.52 49.39 -4.60
C ARG A 785 -8.27 48.10 -4.36
N VAL A 786 -8.03 47.51 -3.19
CA VAL A 786 -8.60 46.21 -2.85
C VAL A 786 -10.11 46.37 -2.69
N PRO A 787 -10.94 45.70 -3.51
CA PRO A 787 -12.39 45.78 -3.37
C PRO A 787 -12.84 45.07 -2.09
N GLU A 788 -14.03 45.42 -1.60
CA GLU A 788 -14.63 44.82 -0.39
C GLU A 788 -14.69 43.28 -0.47
N ALA A 789 -14.93 42.73 -1.67
CA ALA A 789 -14.94 41.29 -1.93
C ALA A 789 -13.61 40.57 -1.61
N LEU A 790 -12.49 41.30 -1.55
CA LEU A 790 -11.17 40.78 -1.22
C LEU A 790 -10.68 41.23 0.17
N ALA A 791 -11.46 42.04 0.90
CA ALA A 791 -11.04 42.57 2.21
C ALA A 791 -10.75 41.45 3.22
N GLY A 792 -11.47 40.32 3.14
CA GLY A 792 -11.24 39.14 3.98
C GLY A 792 -9.95 38.36 3.69
N TRP A 793 -9.15 38.75 2.68
CA TRP A 793 -7.82 38.16 2.44
C TRP A 793 -6.72 38.83 3.28
N PHE A 794 -7.05 39.95 3.92
CA PHE A 794 -6.13 40.77 4.71
C PHE A 794 -6.44 40.62 6.21
N PRO A 795 -5.53 41.02 7.10
CA PRO A 795 -5.76 40.97 8.55
C PRO A 795 -7.05 41.70 8.96
N GLU A 796 -7.62 41.30 10.10
CA GLU A 796 -8.83 41.93 10.65
C GLU A 796 -8.66 43.45 10.80
N GLY A 797 -9.66 44.22 10.35
CA GLY A 797 -9.63 45.68 10.34
C GLY A 797 -9.07 46.33 9.07
N PHE A 798 -8.80 45.56 8.01
CA PHE A 798 -8.42 46.10 6.71
C PHE A 798 -9.57 46.91 6.06
N GLU A 799 -9.31 48.17 5.69
CA GLU A 799 -10.29 49.03 5.02
C GLU A 799 -10.36 48.74 3.52
N ALA A 800 -11.54 48.33 3.04
CA ALA A 800 -11.81 48.20 1.61
C ALA A 800 -11.58 49.53 0.87
N GLY A 801 -11.03 49.45 -0.34
CA GLY A 801 -10.65 50.63 -1.12
C GLY A 801 -9.27 51.20 -0.79
N SER A 802 -8.56 50.65 0.21
CA SER A 802 -7.16 50.95 0.49
C SER A 802 -6.21 50.12 -0.39
N ARG A 803 -4.90 50.43 -0.35
CA ARG A 803 -3.86 49.68 -1.06
C ARG A 803 -3.42 48.47 -0.23
N ASP A 804 -2.85 47.47 -0.90
CA ASP A 804 -2.26 46.31 -0.23
C ASP A 804 -1.13 46.75 0.73
N PRO A 805 -1.29 46.54 2.06
CA PRO A 805 -0.31 46.95 3.05
C PRO A 805 0.95 46.07 3.02
N SER A 806 0.86 44.85 2.47
CA SER A 806 1.96 43.89 2.36
C SER A 806 2.82 44.11 1.11
N TRP A 807 2.38 45.02 0.22
CA TRP A 807 3.09 45.29 -1.04
C TRP A 807 4.56 45.66 -0.87
N PRO A 808 5.00 46.49 0.11
CA PRO A 808 6.42 46.80 0.27
C PRO A 808 7.30 45.56 0.50
N GLU A 809 6.83 44.60 1.30
CA GLU A 809 7.52 43.34 1.55
C GLU A 809 7.51 42.43 0.31
N ALA A 810 6.37 42.37 -0.38
CA ALA A 810 6.24 41.65 -1.65
C ALA A 810 7.18 42.22 -2.73
N ALA A 811 7.23 43.55 -2.87
CA ALA A 811 8.08 44.26 -3.82
C ALA A 811 9.57 44.05 -3.52
N ALA A 812 9.96 44.06 -2.24
CA ALA A 812 11.32 43.73 -1.82
C ALA A 812 11.69 42.29 -2.21
N THR A 813 10.79 41.33 -1.92
CA THR A 813 10.97 39.92 -2.26
C THR A 813 11.12 39.72 -3.78
N ILE A 814 10.25 40.33 -4.57
CA ILE A 814 10.26 40.27 -6.04
C ILE A 814 11.56 40.86 -6.60
N THR A 815 12.04 41.96 -6.01
CA THR A 815 13.31 42.59 -6.39
C THR A 815 14.51 41.68 -6.12
N HIS A 816 14.54 41.02 -4.95
CA HIS A 816 15.57 40.03 -4.63
C HIS A 816 15.52 38.82 -5.57
N LEU A 817 14.33 38.32 -5.91
CA LEU A 817 14.17 37.21 -6.86
C LEU A 817 14.64 37.61 -8.26
N ARG A 818 14.32 38.81 -8.74
CA ARG A 818 14.80 39.33 -10.04
C ARG A 818 16.32 39.44 -10.11
N ALA A 819 16.97 39.81 -9.01
CA ALA A 819 18.42 39.99 -8.96
C ALA A 819 19.18 38.69 -9.25
N LEU A 820 18.55 37.53 -9.04
CA LEU A 820 19.15 36.21 -9.30
C LEU A 820 19.57 36.02 -10.77
N SER A 821 18.80 36.52 -11.73
CA SER A 821 19.17 36.49 -13.15
C SER A 821 19.77 37.81 -13.65
N ALA A 822 19.38 38.95 -13.09
CA ALA A 822 19.82 40.27 -13.57
C ALA A 822 21.29 40.60 -13.20
N GLY A 823 21.85 39.97 -12.15
CA GLY A 823 23.22 40.22 -11.69
C GLY A 823 24.28 39.26 -12.24
N GLY A 824 23.97 38.44 -13.25
CA GLY A 824 24.89 37.41 -13.76
C GLY A 824 25.03 36.17 -12.85
N VAL A 825 24.43 36.20 -11.65
CA VAL A 825 24.60 35.18 -10.59
C VAL A 825 24.11 33.78 -11.03
N LEU A 826 23.11 33.71 -11.92
CA LEU A 826 22.61 32.47 -12.52
C LEU A 826 22.76 32.42 -14.05
N ASP A 827 23.65 33.23 -14.63
CA ASP A 827 23.80 33.36 -16.09
C ASP A 827 24.72 32.30 -16.73
N TRP A 828 24.79 31.12 -16.12
CA TRP A 828 25.64 30.02 -16.54
C TRP A 828 24.96 29.45 -17.80
N ASP A 829 25.72 29.15 -18.86
CA ASP A 829 25.18 28.61 -20.10
C ASP A 829 24.17 27.49 -19.81
N ALA A 830 22.94 27.65 -20.29
CA ALA A 830 21.80 26.79 -19.93
C ALA A 830 22.02 25.30 -20.28
N GLU A 831 23.02 25.03 -21.12
CA GLU A 831 23.45 23.71 -21.58
C GLU A 831 24.60 23.11 -20.75
N LEU A 832 25.36 23.92 -19.99
CA LEU A 832 26.53 23.47 -19.25
C LEU A 832 26.13 23.04 -17.82
N GLY A 833 25.91 21.73 -17.67
CA GLY A 833 25.83 21.05 -16.36
C GLY A 833 24.44 20.97 -15.72
N ALA A 834 23.36 21.27 -16.45
CA ALA A 834 22.02 20.77 -16.12
C ALA A 834 21.76 19.50 -16.95
N PRO A 835 21.03 18.49 -16.44
CA PRO A 835 20.73 17.30 -17.24
C PRO A 835 20.04 17.72 -18.56
N PRO A 836 20.46 17.15 -19.72
CA PRO A 836 20.11 17.63 -21.08
C PRO A 836 18.67 17.31 -21.50
N VAL A 837 17.75 17.14 -20.55
CA VAL A 837 16.36 16.75 -20.83
C VAL A 837 15.49 18.02 -20.94
N ASP A 838 14.80 18.12 -22.07
CA ASP A 838 13.88 19.20 -22.48
C ASP A 838 12.72 19.39 -21.47
N PRO A 839 12.19 20.61 -21.27
CA PRO A 839 11.32 21.01 -20.16
C PRO A 839 9.82 20.75 -20.39
N ASP A 840 9.45 19.77 -21.21
CA ASP A 840 8.05 19.29 -21.29
C ASP A 840 7.57 18.65 -19.96
N LEU A 841 8.44 18.58 -18.95
CA LEU A 841 8.13 18.09 -17.61
C LEU A 841 8.59 19.15 -16.60
N ARG A 842 7.70 20.09 -16.28
CA ARG A 842 7.87 20.99 -15.14
C ARG A 842 7.54 20.23 -13.85
N LEU A 843 8.00 20.74 -12.70
CA LEU A 843 7.60 20.21 -11.37
C LEU A 843 6.07 20.20 -11.18
N SER A 844 5.38 21.10 -11.88
CA SER A 844 3.95 21.00 -12.18
C SER A 844 3.81 20.52 -13.63
N PRO A 845 3.39 19.28 -13.90
CA PRO A 845 3.35 18.75 -15.27
C PRO A 845 2.57 19.69 -16.20
N PRO A 846 3.09 20.04 -17.40
CA PRO A 846 2.31 20.76 -18.38
C PRO A 846 1.18 19.85 -18.84
N ILE A 847 -0.03 20.39 -18.87
CA ILE A 847 -1.19 19.75 -19.50
C ILE A 847 -1.04 19.85 -21.01
#